data_AF-A0A922Z6C9-F1
#
_entry.id   AF-A0A922Z6C9-F1
#
_cell.length_a   1.000
_cell.length_b   1.000
_cell.length_c   1.000
_cell.angle_alpha   90.00
_cell.angle_beta   90.00
_cell.angle_gamma   90.00
#
_symmetry.space_group_name_H-M   'P 1'
#
loop_
_entity.id
_entity.type
_entity.pdbx_description
1 polymer ?
#
loop_
_entity_poly.entity_id
_entity_poly.type
_entity_poly.pdbx_seq_one_letter_code
_entity_poly.pdbx_strand_id
1 'polypeptide(L)'
;MAKRVMKRAFTLIELIVVIAITSILLGLIIIPVVQSFNITRAAQGFANAQDVARRVVSQIEREVSNSAGVRDNAGQKGVLYVTLPDSTGAQVALPMSYVKLDIQAPAQGDPASRVGTGFIDPDTGKVDPTLETSKGQMQIPGVPGTTIVRYFIARRDPFAPYNNPWVQYNRPGGGRWLPANSQQDNLYVLMRAEVEPYVYQTIAGVPTRVVNSNFFIDLDRDADPNTSGPLYDDPVFTDPLARNLLGGGPALPYVTGQAYDPADRDEMVRNWMNKATIVTEVSRYDMIMPVFNKANNTVQFDGVNPIVVPLIRFQPTRMNTEAAEAQLAVRPNEETDNSEKMGPATYKTQLGAWSDAQMRIWPSTYPAVFGPLNQSAGAVRGPALPAANTLIMQPNAAGENAIFGGAGEYFNVDRYRSLKGQGADYPFTRSLNLAVLAASPAARQEFIALVPNPTVGTIDAGFDIRDYGVDAGVPFDARVPSNQTTDPGVEVGVTVTPANPAYTAGPAWHTFAGVNEQYARLWHQWDSLWPNPALAPARDDLANGVKRFIDLRTLPMAGPSAEPSPLTPGLFPRINIVPGSEVVYGPDQNPGPNYGQIVRYSRVPNIDSVPVGPNQYKINYTDRKEPNWAADFGFAGVNFDKTFYDGTDFLSGVMQARYRAGYMELNSRYGEPIPGDDAILPLATPKPNGNIYVSYRFQFTEPNDVVSVDYGSSELMEVVLTIRNYPQTSIPNPQMVTVRGSAAVRNKLR
;
A
#
# COMPACT_ATOMS: atom_id res chain seq x y z
N MET A 1 111.82 -27.57 19.82
CA MET A 1 110.75 -27.48 20.85
C MET A 1 109.66 -26.54 20.35
N ALA A 2 108.41 -27.00 20.25
CA ALA A 2 107.29 -26.16 19.84
C ALA A 2 106.73 -25.38 21.05
N LYS A 3 106.61 -24.05 20.93
CA LYS A 3 106.16 -23.17 22.01
C LYS A 3 104.62 -23.20 22.09
N ARG A 4 104.04 -23.90 23.08
CA ARG A 4 102.59 -23.91 23.32
C ARG A 4 102.12 -22.50 23.66
N VAL A 5 101.37 -21.87 22.76
CA VAL A 5 100.65 -20.61 23.04
C VAL A 5 99.42 -20.95 23.86
N MET A 6 99.40 -20.56 25.14
CA MET A 6 98.20 -20.66 25.96
C MET A 6 97.17 -19.64 25.45
N LYS A 7 95.98 -20.12 25.03
CA LYS A 7 94.85 -19.25 24.73
C LYS A 7 94.36 -18.63 26.05
N ARG A 8 94.35 -17.30 26.14
CA ARG A 8 93.70 -16.60 27.26
C ARG A 8 92.19 -16.86 27.20
N ALA A 9 91.60 -17.24 28.33
CA ALA A 9 90.15 -17.29 28.46
C ALA A 9 89.59 -15.87 28.66
N PHE A 10 88.37 -15.62 28.15
CA PHE A 10 87.67 -14.35 28.34
C PHE A 10 87.37 -14.09 29.82
N THR A 11 87.44 -12.83 30.22
CA THR A 11 87.05 -12.38 31.56
C THR A 11 85.52 -12.32 31.69
N LEU A 12 85.02 -12.41 32.94
CA LEU A 12 83.58 -12.36 33.22
C LEU A 12 82.91 -11.11 32.64
N ILE A 13 83.61 -9.96 32.69
CA ILE A 13 83.08 -8.68 32.22
C ILE A 13 82.99 -8.61 30.69
N GLU A 14 83.95 -9.19 29.97
CA GLU A 14 83.88 -9.32 28.50
C GLU A 14 82.68 -10.20 28.10
N LEU A 15 82.43 -11.29 28.82
CA LEU A 15 81.30 -12.19 28.54
C LEU A 15 79.95 -11.50 28.79
N ILE A 16 79.82 -10.70 29.85
CA ILE A 16 78.62 -9.88 30.12
C ILE A 16 78.43 -8.79 29.05
N VAL A 17 79.50 -8.09 28.66
CA VAL A 17 79.45 -7.05 27.60
C VAL A 17 79.06 -7.67 26.26
N VAL A 18 79.61 -8.83 25.90
CA VAL A 18 79.22 -9.56 24.69
C VAL A 18 77.75 -9.96 24.75
N ILE A 19 77.25 -10.53 25.85
CA ILE A 19 75.82 -10.88 25.98
C ILE A 19 74.92 -9.64 25.88
N ALA A 20 75.31 -8.52 26.50
CA ALA A 20 74.55 -7.27 26.42
C ALA A 20 74.50 -6.71 24.98
N ILE A 21 75.64 -6.62 24.29
CA ILE A 21 75.71 -6.16 22.90
C ILE A 21 74.95 -7.12 21.97
N THR A 22 75.09 -8.43 22.16
CA THR A 22 74.36 -9.43 21.35
C THR A 22 72.86 -9.34 21.59
N SER A 23 72.41 -9.08 22.83
CA SER A 23 70.98 -8.90 23.16
C SER A 23 70.40 -7.63 22.53
N ILE A 24 71.16 -6.53 22.53
CA ILE A 24 70.78 -5.27 21.85
C ILE A 24 70.70 -5.49 20.33
N LEU A 25 71.69 -6.15 19.72
CA LEU A 25 71.69 -6.49 18.29
C LEU A 25 70.54 -7.43 17.92
N LEU A 26 70.27 -8.48 18.73
CA LEU A 26 69.13 -9.36 18.52
C LEU A 26 67.81 -8.59 18.61
N GLY A 27 67.65 -7.71 19.60
CA GLY A 27 66.45 -6.88 19.74
C GLY A 27 66.22 -5.97 18.53
N LEU A 28 67.28 -5.29 18.08
CA LEU A 28 67.25 -4.42 16.89
C LEU A 28 66.93 -5.16 15.58
N ILE A 29 67.24 -6.45 15.48
CA ILE A 29 66.94 -7.27 14.29
C ILE A 29 65.56 -7.94 14.40
N ILE A 30 65.23 -8.55 15.56
CA ILE A 30 64.01 -9.34 15.74
C ILE A 30 62.76 -8.46 15.75
N ILE A 31 62.79 -7.28 16.38
CA ILE A 31 61.61 -6.41 16.49
C ILE A 31 61.11 -5.97 15.08
N PRO A 32 61.95 -5.44 14.17
CA PRO A 32 61.52 -5.13 12.80
C PRO A 32 61.10 -6.36 11.99
N VAL A 33 61.73 -7.52 12.19
CA VAL A 33 61.37 -8.76 11.47
C VAL A 33 59.97 -9.24 11.87
N VAL A 34 59.65 -9.27 13.17
CA VAL A 34 58.30 -9.63 13.66
C VAL A 34 57.26 -8.62 13.18
N GLN A 35 57.58 -7.32 13.20
CA GLN A 35 56.71 -6.28 12.63
C GLN A 35 56.48 -6.49 11.12
N SER A 36 57.51 -6.84 10.36
CA SER A 36 57.41 -7.10 8.92
C SER A 36 56.52 -8.29 8.59
N PHE A 37 56.64 -9.41 9.33
CA PHE A 37 55.74 -10.55 9.19
C PHE A 37 54.29 -10.19 9.53
N ASN A 38 54.07 -9.38 10.56
CA ASN A 38 52.73 -8.93 10.94
C ASN A 38 52.10 -8.00 9.88
N ILE A 39 52.88 -7.07 9.29
CA ILE A 39 52.44 -6.23 8.18
C ILE A 39 52.09 -7.09 6.95
N THR A 40 52.92 -8.08 6.62
CA THR A 40 52.68 -8.98 5.48
C THR A 40 51.40 -9.81 5.68
N ARG A 41 51.18 -10.35 6.89
CA ARG A 41 49.94 -11.08 7.25
C ARG A 41 48.70 -10.18 7.23
N ALA A 42 48.82 -8.93 7.67
CA ALA A 42 47.74 -7.95 7.59
C ALA A 42 47.39 -7.63 6.14
N ALA A 43 48.38 -7.37 5.29
CA ALA A 43 48.21 -7.11 3.86
C ALA A 43 47.56 -8.30 3.11
N GLN A 44 48.00 -9.53 3.39
CA GLN A 44 47.36 -10.74 2.86
C GLN A 44 45.89 -10.86 3.29
N GLY A 45 45.59 -10.65 4.58
CA GLY A 45 44.21 -10.68 5.08
C GLY A 45 43.32 -9.57 4.51
N PHE A 46 43.91 -8.41 4.17
CA PHE A 46 43.22 -7.28 3.54
C PHE A 46 42.95 -7.53 2.05
N ALA A 47 43.91 -8.08 1.30
CA ALA A 47 43.69 -8.50 -0.09
C ALA A 47 42.58 -9.57 -0.18
N ASN A 48 42.67 -10.60 0.65
CA ASN A 48 41.62 -11.63 0.76
C ASN A 48 40.24 -11.03 1.10
N ALA A 49 40.19 -10.01 1.97
CA ALA A 49 38.95 -9.31 2.30
C ALA A 49 38.35 -8.58 1.08
N GLN A 50 39.16 -7.94 0.24
CA GLN A 50 38.69 -7.29 -0.99
C GLN A 50 38.13 -8.31 -1.99
N ASP A 51 38.84 -9.41 -2.21
CA ASP A 51 38.44 -10.43 -3.18
C ASP A 51 37.19 -11.19 -2.73
N VAL A 52 37.07 -11.49 -1.43
CA VAL A 52 35.83 -12.04 -0.85
C VAL A 52 34.70 -11.02 -0.99
N ALA A 53 34.88 -9.77 -0.57
CA ALA A 53 33.81 -8.76 -0.64
C ALA A 53 33.27 -8.58 -2.07
N ARG A 54 34.16 -8.49 -3.07
CA ARG A 54 33.78 -8.43 -4.49
C ARG A 54 33.06 -9.68 -4.97
N ARG A 55 33.50 -10.87 -4.57
CA ARG A 55 32.84 -12.14 -4.91
C ARG A 55 31.43 -12.21 -4.33
N VAL A 56 31.26 -11.85 -3.06
CA VAL A 56 29.96 -11.84 -2.38
C VAL A 56 29.01 -10.84 -3.03
N VAL A 57 29.46 -9.61 -3.26
CA VAL A 57 28.64 -8.56 -3.92
C VAL A 57 28.24 -8.99 -5.34
N SER A 58 29.18 -9.42 -6.18
CA SER A 58 28.87 -9.87 -7.55
C SER A 58 28.00 -11.14 -7.61
N GLN A 59 28.08 -12.02 -6.61
CA GLN A 59 27.13 -13.12 -6.47
C GLN A 59 25.71 -12.62 -6.20
N ILE A 60 25.55 -11.72 -5.22
CA ILE A 60 24.25 -11.13 -4.86
C ILE A 60 23.68 -10.33 -6.04
N GLU A 61 24.48 -9.52 -6.72
CA GLU A 61 24.07 -8.76 -7.90
C GLU A 61 23.52 -9.68 -9.00
N ARG A 62 24.22 -10.78 -9.28
CA ARG A 62 23.81 -11.78 -10.27
C ARG A 62 22.54 -12.53 -9.85
N GLU A 63 22.38 -12.85 -8.57
CA GLU A 63 21.19 -13.54 -8.06
C GLU A 63 19.96 -12.62 -8.05
N VAL A 64 20.12 -11.33 -7.69
CA VAL A 64 19.08 -10.30 -7.82
C VAL A 64 18.70 -10.07 -9.28
N SER A 65 19.68 -9.90 -10.18
CA SER A 65 19.43 -9.62 -11.60
C SER A 65 18.80 -10.80 -12.36
N ASN A 66 19.00 -12.03 -11.90
CA ASN A 66 18.38 -13.24 -12.47
C ASN A 66 17.10 -13.69 -11.74
N SER A 67 16.68 -12.96 -10.70
CA SER A 67 15.47 -13.29 -9.94
C SER A 67 14.18 -13.15 -10.75
N ALA A 68 13.14 -13.89 -10.36
CA ALA A 68 11.78 -13.60 -10.80
C ALA A 68 11.19 -12.37 -10.09
N GLY A 69 11.67 -12.09 -8.88
CA GLY A 69 11.40 -10.87 -8.14
C GLY A 69 12.09 -10.86 -6.78
N VAL A 70 12.04 -9.72 -6.09
CA VAL A 70 12.61 -9.53 -4.76
C VAL A 70 11.50 -9.06 -3.81
N ARG A 71 11.45 -9.60 -2.58
CA ARG A 71 10.48 -9.14 -1.57
C ARG A 71 10.88 -7.76 -1.03
N ASP A 72 9.89 -7.02 -0.58
CA ASP A 72 10.08 -5.76 0.13
C ASP A 72 10.84 -5.98 1.45
N ASN A 73 11.90 -5.20 1.70
CA ASN A 73 12.67 -5.24 2.93
C ASN A 73 12.61 -3.92 3.74
N ALA A 74 11.66 -3.05 3.42
CA ALA A 74 11.37 -1.87 4.23
C ALA A 74 10.66 -2.23 5.55
N GLY A 75 10.72 -1.32 6.53
CA GLY A 75 10.07 -1.50 7.84
C GLY A 75 10.60 -2.74 8.57
N GLN A 76 9.69 -3.49 9.21
CA GLN A 76 10.03 -4.74 9.92
C GLN A 76 10.52 -5.85 8.97
N LYS A 77 10.15 -5.83 7.68
CA LYS A 77 10.41 -6.92 6.74
C LYS A 77 11.90 -7.16 6.49
N GLY A 78 12.73 -6.12 6.55
CA GLY A 78 14.19 -6.21 6.45
C GLY A 78 14.95 -6.16 7.78
N VAL A 79 14.25 -6.22 8.92
CA VAL A 79 14.86 -6.14 10.26
C VAL A 79 15.22 -7.53 10.78
N LEU A 80 16.37 -7.64 11.43
CA LEU A 80 16.71 -8.77 12.29
C LEU A 80 17.19 -8.26 13.65
N TYR A 81 16.83 -8.95 14.73
CA TYR A 81 17.36 -8.66 16.05
C TYR A 81 18.71 -9.33 16.27
N VAL A 82 19.67 -8.56 16.77
CA VAL A 82 20.98 -9.07 17.23
C VAL A 82 21.04 -9.01 18.75
N THR A 83 21.33 -10.14 19.37
CA THR A 83 21.56 -10.24 20.83
C THR A 83 23.00 -9.87 21.18
N LEU A 84 23.17 -8.93 22.11
CA LEU A 84 24.48 -8.45 22.59
C LEU A 84 24.43 -8.12 24.09
N PRO A 85 25.58 -8.14 24.80
CA PRO A 85 25.62 -7.69 26.19
C PRO A 85 25.49 -6.16 26.31
N ASP A 86 24.69 -5.72 27.28
CA ASP A 86 24.43 -4.33 27.65
C ASP A 86 25.50 -3.74 28.59
N SER A 87 25.32 -2.52 29.10
CA SER A 87 26.29 -1.88 30.00
C SER A 87 26.41 -2.55 31.39
N THR A 88 25.44 -3.39 31.78
CA THR A 88 25.49 -4.27 32.95
C THR A 88 26.05 -5.66 32.60
N GLY A 89 26.00 -6.00 31.31
CA GLY A 89 26.29 -7.29 30.70
C GLY A 89 25.15 -8.31 30.77
N ALA A 90 23.92 -7.86 31.04
CA ALA A 90 22.73 -8.61 30.64
C ALA A 90 22.64 -8.65 29.11
N GLN A 91 22.01 -9.68 28.54
CA GLN A 91 21.80 -9.72 27.09
C GLN A 91 20.61 -8.82 26.70
N VAL A 92 20.77 -8.02 25.65
CA VAL A 92 19.73 -7.17 25.06
C VAL A 92 19.59 -7.46 23.57
N ALA A 93 18.35 -7.44 23.06
CA ALA A 93 18.04 -7.61 21.65
C ALA A 93 17.94 -6.24 20.96
N LEU A 94 18.73 -6.02 19.91
CA LEU A 94 18.76 -4.75 19.17
C LEU A 94 18.30 -4.93 17.71
N PRO A 95 17.35 -4.13 17.20
CA PRO A 95 16.87 -4.25 15.83
C PRO A 95 17.86 -3.64 14.84
N MET A 96 18.39 -4.45 13.92
CA MET A 96 19.20 -4.02 12.79
C MET A 96 18.33 -4.00 11.53
N SER A 97 18.22 -2.86 10.84
CA SER A 97 17.43 -2.73 9.60
C SER A 97 18.26 -3.00 8.34
N TYR A 98 17.60 -3.46 7.26
CA TYR A 98 18.19 -3.74 5.95
C TYR A 98 19.26 -4.85 5.95
N VAL A 99 19.17 -5.80 6.88
CA VAL A 99 20.13 -6.93 7.02
C VAL A 99 19.57 -8.27 6.54
N LYS A 100 18.29 -8.31 6.14
CA LYS A 100 17.63 -9.43 5.45
C LYS A 100 17.30 -9.03 4.00
N LEU A 101 17.46 -9.97 3.08
CA LEU A 101 17.03 -9.86 1.68
C LEU A 101 16.48 -11.20 1.19
N ASP A 102 15.24 -11.20 0.70
CA ASP A 102 14.57 -12.39 0.17
C ASP A 102 14.36 -12.25 -1.35
N ILE A 103 14.93 -13.18 -2.09
CA ILE A 103 14.95 -13.22 -3.55
C ILE A 103 14.14 -14.43 -4.01
N GLN A 104 13.12 -14.24 -4.84
CA GLN A 104 12.40 -15.33 -5.48
C GLN A 104 13.20 -15.83 -6.68
N ALA A 105 13.60 -17.10 -6.64
CA ALA A 105 14.26 -17.70 -7.79
C ALA A 105 13.27 -17.81 -8.97
N PRO A 106 13.75 -17.73 -10.22
CA PRO A 106 12.93 -18.07 -11.38
C PRO A 106 12.55 -19.54 -11.36
N ALA A 107 11.39 -19.88 -11.93
CA ALA A 107 10.93 -21.25 -12.04
C ALA A 107 11.95 -22.12 -12.81
N GLN A 108 12.31 -23.25 -12.21
CA GLN A 108 13.15 -24.29 -12.81
C GLN A 108 12.29 -25.53 -13.10
N GLY A 109 11.35 -25.36 -14.03
CA GLY A 109 10.34 -26.35 -14.40
C GLY A 109 8.92 -25.88 -14.20
N ASP A 110 7.95 -26.76 -14.46
CA ASP A 110 6.53 -26.52 -14.20
C ASP A 110 6.15 -27.07 -12.80
N PRO A 111 5.97 -26.21 -11.79
CA PRO A 111 5.61 -26.65 -10.44
C PRO A 111 4.19 -27.23 -10.33
N ALA A 112 3.35 -27.11 -11.37
CA ALA A 112 2.03 -27.73 -11.43
C ALA A 112 2.05 -29.15 -12.05
N SER A 113 3.11 -29.53 -12.77
CA SER A 113 3.18 -30.80 -13.49
C SER A 113 3.88 -31.89 -12.68
N ARG A 114 3.14 -32.51 -11.76
CA ARG A 114 3.53 -33.75 -11.06
C ARG A 114 2.69 -34.93 -11.50
N VAL A 115 3.32 -36.10 -11.62
CA VAL A 115 2.66 -37.38 -11.85
C VAL A 115 2.98 -38.30 -10.67
N GLY A 116 2.03 -38.44 -9.74
CA GLY A 116 2.26 -39.12 -8.47
C GLY A 116 3.10 -38.29 -7.51
N THR A 117 4.13 -38.89 -6.91
CA THR A 117 4.95 -38.27 -5.85
C THR A 117 6.26 -37.62 -6.35
N GLY A 118 6.70 -37.93 -7.58
CA GLY A 118 7.96 -37.43 -8.14
C GLY A 118 7.80 -36.19 -9.03
N PHE A 119 8.88 -35.43 -9.19
CA PHE A 119 8.97 -34.37 -10.20
C PHE A 119 9.30 -34.97 -11.57
N ILE A 120 8.95 -34.24 -12.64
CA ILE A 120 9.41 -34.57 -14.00
C ILE A 120 10.82 -34.00 -14.18
N ASP A 121 11.79 -34.86 -14.47
CA ASP A 121 13.13 -34.45 -14.88
C ASP A 121 13.07 -33.88 -16.32
N PRO A 122 13.49 -32.63 -16.54
CA PRO A 122 13.41 -31.95 -17.83
C PRO A 122 14.44 -32.45 -18.84
N ASP A 123 15.58 -32.99 -18.38
CA ASP A 123 16.66 -33.44 -19.25
C ASP A 123 16.31 -34.81 -19.86
N THR A 124 15.40 -35.56 -19.22
CA THR A 124 14.95 -36.89 -19.67
C THR A 124 13.45 -36.99 -20.00
N GLY A 125 12.64 -36.00 -19.63
CA GLY A 125 11.19 -35.95 -19.85
C GLY A 125 10.40 -37.01 -19.06
N LYS A 126 10.96 -37.55 -17.97
CA LYS A 126 10.39 -38.65 -17.19
C LYS A 126 10.22 -38.28 -15.72
N VAL A 127 9.31 -38.96 -15.04
CA VAL A 127 9.16 -38.83 -13.58
C VAL A 127 10.39 -39.44 -12.91
N ASP A 128 11.16 -38.63 -12.20
CA ASP A 128 12.27 -39.08 -11.36
C ASP A 128 11.85 -38.98 -9.88
N PRO A 129 11.62 -40.11 -9.19
CA PRO A 129 11.23 -40.11 -7.78
C PRO A 129 12.40 -39.81 -6.82
N THR A 130 13.63 -39.64 -7.32
CA THR A 130 14.81 -39.26 -6.53
C THR A 130 15.07 -37.74 -6.51
N LEU A 131 14.33 -36.98 -7.33
CA LEU A 131 14.35 -35.52 -7.27
C LEU A 131 13.58 -35.03 -6.04
N GLU A 132 14.29 -34.52 -5.04
CA GLU A 132 13.72 -33.77 -3.92
C GLU A 132 13.24 -32.37 -4.33
N THR A 133 13.74 -31.84 -5.45
CA THR A 133 13.38 -30.53 -6.02
C THR A 133 13.29 -30.58 -7.55
N SER A 134 12.53 -29.65 -8.13
CA SER A 134 12.46 -29.51 -9.59
C SER A 134 13.80 -29.00 -10.18
N LYS A 135 14.35 -29.74 -11.15
CA LYS A 135 15.35 -29.21 -12.10
C LYS A 135 14.60 -28.74 -13.35
N GLY A 136 15.02 -27.63 -14.01
CA GLY A 136 14.68 -27.11 -15.37
C GLY A 136 13.29 -27.42 -16.00
N GLN A 137 12.94 -27.07 -17.23
CA GLN A 137 13.48 -26.21 -18.29
C GLN A 137 12.21 -25.81 -19.11
N MET A 138 12.06 -24.67 -19.80
CA MET A 138 12.99 -23.61 -20.17
C MET A 138 13.02 -22.45 -19.16
N GLN A 139 14.12 -21.68 -19.19
CA GLN A 139 14.27 -20.44 -18.42
C GLN A 139 13.50 -19.28 -19.09
N ILE A 140 12.16 -19.30 -19.03
CA ILE A 140 11.35 -18.14 -19.44
C ILE A 140 11.56 -17.04 -18.39
N PRO A 141 12.16 -15.88 -18.74
CA PRO A 141 12.45 -14.84 -17.75
C PRO A 141 11.15 -14.09 -17.41
N GLY A 142 10.42 -14.57 -16.41
CA GLY A 142 9.19 -13.94 -15.94
C GLY A 142 8.32 -14.77 -14.97
N VAL A 143 8.45 -16.10 -14.95
CA VAL A 143 7.62 -16.95 -14.07
C VAL A 143 8.30 -17.14 -12.71
N PRO A 144 7.64 -16.83 -11.57
CA PRO A 144 8.18 -17.08 -10.24
C PRO A 144 8.24 -18.57 -9.93
N GLY A 145 9.39 -19.03 -9.41
CA GLY A 145 9.57 -20.40 -8.92
C GLY A 145 8.99 -20.60 -7.51
N THR A 146 9.10 -21.83 -6.99
CA THR A 146 8.69 -22.18 -5.61
C THR A 146 9.76 -21.88 -4.55
N THR A 147 11.01 -21.63 -4.95
CA THR A 147 12.16 -21.42 -4.06
C THR A 147 12.44 -19.94 -3.77
N ILE A 148 12.77 -19.65 -2.50
CA ILE A 148 13.30 -18.37 -2.04
C ILE A 148 14.77 -18.55 -1.65
N VAL A 149 15.62 -17.67 -2.17
CA VAL A 149 16.98 -17.47 -1.69
C VAL A 149 16.97 -16.32 -0.69
N ARG A 150 17.35 -16.60 0.56
CA ARG A 150 17.40 -15.63 1.67
C ARG A 150 18.85 -15.34 2.04
N TYR A 151 19.22 -14.06 1.98
CA TYR A 151 20.46 -13.52 2.55
C TYR A 151 20.14 -12.85 3.89
N PHE A 152 20.92 -13.19 4.93
CA PHE A 152 20.65 -12.72 6.29
C PHE A 152 21.91 -12.76 7.17
N ILE A 153 21.92 -12.00 8.26
CA ILE A 153 22.94 -12.12 9.31
C ILE A 153 22.45 -13.02 10.44
N ALA A 154 23.31 -13.91 10.92
CA ALA A 154 23.07 -14.73 12.10
C ALA A 154 24.38 -14.99 12.85
N ARG A 155 24.29 -15.32 14.15
CA ARG A 155 25.45 -15.82 14.91
C ARG A 155 25.87 -17.17 14.33
N ARG A 156 27.17 -17.45 14.27
CA ARG A 156 27.70 -18.76 13.81
C ARG A 156 27.09 -19.93 14.58
N ASP A 157 26.89 -19.74 15.88
CA ASP A 157 26.06 -20.57 16.75
C ASP A 157 25.02 -19.66 17.45
N PRO A 158 23.71 -19.79 17.14
CA PRO A 158 22.67 -18.97 17.76
C PRO A 158 22.32 -19.39 19.19
N PHE A 159 22.79 -20.55 19.67
CA PHE A 159 22.58 -21.03 21.04
C PHE A 159 23.74 -20.64 21.97
N ALA A 160 24.96 -20.50 21.45
CA ALA A 160 26.09 -19.92 22.19
C ALA A 160 26.03 -18.38 22.24
N PRO A 161 26.44 -17.71 23.33
CA PRO A 161 26.47 -16.26 23.40
C PRO A 161 27.42 -15.66 22.34
N TYR A 162 27.15 -14.42 21.92
CA TYR A 162 28.06 -13.67 21.05
C TYR A 162 29.43 -13.51 21.72
N ASN A 163 30.49 -13.83 20.99
CA ASN A 163 31.87 -13.75 21.47
C ASN A 163 32.77 -13.14 20.38
N ASN A 164 33.26 -11.93 20.64
CA ASN A 164 34.19 -11.20 19.78
C ASN A 164 35.47 -10.86 20.58
N PRO A 165 36.61 -11.50 20.29
CA PRO A 165 37.83 -11.36 21.10
C PRO A 165 38.53 -10.00 20.95
N TRP A 166 38.08 -9.13 20.04
CA TRP A 166 38.72 -7.85 19.71
C TRP A 166 38.03 -6.63 20.33
N VAL A 167 36.88 -6.81 21.01
CA VAL A 167 36.07 -5.74 21.58
C VAL A 167 35.82 -6.02 23.07
N GLN A 168 36.00 -5.01 23.94
CA GLN A 168 35.78 -5.17 25.37
C GLN A 168 34.45 -4.54 25.79
N TYR A 169 33.57 -5.36 26.35
CA TYR A 169 32.43 -4.87 27.13
C TYR A 169 32.91 -4.58 28.55
N ASN A 170 32.48 -3.46 29.12
CA ASN A 170 32.80 -3.11 30.52
C ASN A 170 31.85 -3.84 31.47
N ARG A 171 32.35 -4.31 32.62
CA ARG A 171 31.50 -4.69 33.76
C ARG A 171 31.29 -3.51 34.71
N PRO A 172 30.12 -3.41 35.35
CA PRO A 172 30.02 -2.83 36.69
C PRO A 172 30.99 -3.59 37.62
N GLY A 173 32.01 -2.91 38.15
CA GLY A 173 33.04 -3.54 38.98
C GLY A 173 34.34 -3.97 38.27
N GLY A 174 34.59 -3.55 37.02
CA GLY A 174 35.95 -3.52 36.45
C GLY A 174 36.56 -4.86 35.99
N GLY A 175 35.81 -5.94 35.96
CA GLY A 175 36.24 -7.21 35.35
C GLY A 175 36.01 -7.27 33.84
N ARG A 176 36.88 -7.97 33.10
CA ARG A 176 36.64 -8.31 31.68
C ARG A 176 35.38 -9.18 31.53
N TRP A 177 34.62 -8.96 30.46
CA TRP A 177 33.71 -9.97 29.94
C TRP A 177 34.52 -11.11 29.28
N LEU A 178 34.81 -12.10 30.12
CA LEU A 178 35.37 -13.44 29.85
C LEU A 178 36.90 -13.58 29.62
N PRO A 179 37.46 -14.77 29.99
CA PRO A 179 38.86 -15.10 29.78
C PRO A 179 39.08 -15.60 28.34
N ALA A 180 40.35 -15.70 27.94
CA ALA A 180 40.73 -16.29 26.65
C ALA A 180 40.45 -17.81 26.66
N ASN A 181 39.25 -18.21 26.24
CA ASN A 181 38.90 -19.61 25.99
C ASN A 181 39.51 -20.08 24.66
N SER A 182 39.86 -21.35 24.59
CA SER A 182 40.35 -22.05 23.40
C SER A 182 39.24 -22.45 22.40
N GLN A 183 38.03 -21.92 22.56
CA GLN A 183 36.88 -22.21 21.71
C GLN A 183 36.82 -21.27 20.51
N GLN A 184 36.08 -21.67 19.48
CA GLN A 184 35.92 -20.91 18.25
C GLN A 184 35.09 -19.63 18.46
N ASP A 185 35.48 -18.53 17.81
CA ASP A 185 34.78 -17.24 17.91
C ASP A 185 33.35 -17.32 17.37
N ASN A 186 32.39 -16.71 18.09
CA ASN A 186 30.97 -16.71 17.74
C ASN A 186 30.51 -15.30 17.31
N LEU A 187 30.84 -14.97 16.07
CA LEU A 187 30.57 -13.69 15.42
C LEU A 187 29.26 -13.74 14.63
N TYR A 188 28.73 -12.58 14.21
CA TYR A 188 27.66 -12.54 13.21
C TYR A 188 28.27 -12.69 11.82
N VAL A 189 27.75 -13.63 11.03
CA VAL A 189 28.22 -13.92 9.67
C VAL A 189 27.08 -13.76 8.66
N LEU A 190 27.41 -13.46 7.40
CA LEU A 190 26.43 -13.41 6.32
C LEU A 190 26.16 -14.82 5.84
N MET A 191 24.89 -15.20 5.87
CA MET A 191 24.39 -16.50 5.46
C MET A 191 23.53 -16.39 4.20
N ARG A 192 23.60 -17.42 3.36
CA ARG A 192 22.69 -17.66 2.23
C ARG A 192 22.01 -19.01 2.46
N ALA A 193 20.68 -19.00 2.55
CA ALA A 193 19.85 -20.21 2.56
C ALA A 193 18.93 -20.22 1.35
N GLU A 194 18.59 -21.41 0.86
CA GLU A 194 17.66 -21.60 -0.25
C GLU A 194 16.59 -22.59 0.19
N VAL A 195 15.34 -22.13 0.26
CA VAL A 195 14.22 -22.84 0.91
C VAL A 195 12.95 -22.75 0.08
N GLU A 196 12.12 -23.79 0.16
CA GLU A 196 10.76 -23.77 -0.39
C GLU A 196 9.77 -23.41 0.74
N PRO A 197 8.97 -22.34 0.61
CA PRO A 197 8.01 -21.95 1.65
C PRO A 197 6.80 -22.87 1.75
N TYR A 198 6.54 -23.67 0.70
CA TYR A 198 5.46 -24.63 0.63
C TYR A 198 6.01 -26.01 0.28
N VAL A 199 5.44 -27.04 0.88
CA VAL A 199 5.72 -28.46 0.60
C VAL A 199 4.43 -29.21 0.32
N TYR A 200 4.51 -30.33 -0.39
CA TYR A 200 3.36 -31.22 -0.56
C TYR A 200 3.34 -32.28 0.55
N GLN A 201 2.25 -32.34 1.30
CA GLN A 201 1.99 -33.39 2.31
C GLN A 201 0.74 -34.19 1.94
N THR A 202 0.70 -35.47 2.29
CA THR A 202 -0.47 -36.32 2.02
C THR A 202 -1.46 -36.20 3.18
N ILE A 203 -2.51 -35.41 3.00
CA ILE A 203 -3.58 -35.22 3.99
C ILE A 203 -4.81 -36.00 3.51
N ALA A 204 -5.32 -36.91 4.34
CA ALA A 204 -6.45 -37.80 4.02
C ALA A 204 -6.31 -38.57 2.68
N GLY A 205 -5.07 -38.87 2.26
CA GLY A 205 -4.78 -39.56 0.99
C GLY A 205 -4.67 -38.66 -0.25
N VAL A 206 -4.86 -37.34 -0.10
CA VAL A 206 -4.71 -36.35 -1.16
C VAL A 206 -3.38 -35.60 -0.99
N PRO A 207 -2.59 -35.37 -2.06
CA PRO A 207 -1.40 -34.53 -2.00
C PRO A 207 -1.82 -33.05 -1.91
N THR A 208 -1.82 -32.51 -0.70
CA THR A 208 -2.18 -31.11 -0.41
C THR A 208 -0.90 -30.28 -0.30
N ARG A 209 -0.91 -29.07 -0.88
CA ARG A 209 0.16 -28.09 -0.71
C ARG A 209 -0.03 -27.38 0.63
N VAL A 210 0.95 -27.42 1.51
CA VAL A 210 0.91 -26.81 2.85
C VAL A 210 2.16 -25.98 3.11
N VAL A 211 2.16 -25.14 4.13
CA VAL A 211 3.33 -24.37 4.56
C VAL A 211 4.44 -25.29 5.06
N ASN A 212 5.68 -24.93 4.75
CA ASN A 212 6.86 -25.66 5.20
C ASN A 212 7.20 -25.31 6.67
N SER A 213 6.52 -26.01 7.60
CA SER A 213 6.65 -25.86 9.05
C SER A 213 8.07 -26.01 9.60
N ASN A 214 8.99 -26.62 8.85
CA ASN A 214 10.40 -26.74 9.23
C ASN A 214 11.14 -25.39 9.23
N PHE A 215 10.65 -24.40 8.47
CA PHE A 215 11.29 -23.10 8.25
C PHE A 215 10.36 -21.90 8.47
N PHE A 216 9.07 -22.03 8.21
CA PHE A 216 8.10 -20.94 8.28
C PHE A 216 6.96 -21.26 9.24
N ILE A 217 6.38 -20.20 9.82
CA ILE A 217 5.17 -20.28 10.63
C ILE A 217 3.97 -20.14 9.72
N ASP A 218 2.95 -20.97 9.94
CA ASP A 218 1.64 -20.81 9.31
C ASP A 218 0.84 -19.72 10.03
N LEU A 219 0.25 -18.76 9.31
CA LEU A 219 -0.39 -17.61 9.93
C LEU A 219 -1.82 -17.89 10.40
N ASP A 220 -2.58 -18.72 9.69
CA ASP A 220 -3.93 -19.19 10.08
C ASP A 220 -3.91 -20.46 10.95
N ARG A 221 -2.91 -21.33 10.76
CA ARG A 221 -2.81 -22.70 11.29
C ARG A 221 -3.90 -23.65 10.80
N ASP A 222 -4.41 -23.44 9.59
CA ASP A 222 -5.30 -24.41 8.95
C ASP A 222 -4.49 -25.40 8.06
N ALA A 223 -5.16 -26.08 7.14
CA ALA A 223 -4.52 -26.98 6.17
C ALA A 223 -4.72 -26.50 4.72
N ASP A 224 -5.20 -25.27 4.55
CA ASP A 224 -5.55 -24.61 3.31
C ASP A 224 -4.53 -23.50 3.00
N PRO A 225 -3.64 -23.68 2.01
CA PRO A 225 -2.58 -22.72 1.70
C PRO A 225 -3.08 -21.36 1.17
N ASN A 226 -4.40 -21.12 1.15
CA ASN A 226 -5.05 -19.95 0.57
C ASN A 226 -5.58 -18.94 1.62
N THR A 227 -5.70 -19.29 2.91
CA THR A 227 -6.33 -18.41 3.91
C THR A 227 -5.36 -17.34 4.43
N SER A 228 -4.15 -17.72 4.85
CA SER A 228 -3.05 -16.88 5.34
C SER A 228 -1.74 -17.69 5.42
N GLY A 229 -1.01 -17.73 4.30
CA GLY A 229 0.21 -18.53 4.16
C GLY A 229 1.43 -18.11 5.00
N PRO A 230 2.67 -18.51 4.59
CA PRO A 230 3.83 -18.54 5.48
C PRO A 230 4.32 -17.15 5.92
N LEU A 231 4.64 -17.02 7.21
CA LEU A 231 5.27 -15.82 7.75
C LEU A 231 6.73 -15.68 7.29
N TYR A 232 6.95 -14.89 6.24
CA TYR A 232 8.30 -14.53 5.77
C TYR A 232 9.03 -13.56 6.70
N ASP A 233 8.31 -12.77 7.48
CA ASP A 233 8.80 -11.53 8.09
C ASP A 233 8.98 -11.61 9.62
N ASP A 234 9.29 -12.81 10.14
CA ASP A 234 9.79 -13.01 11.51
C ASP A 234 11.21 -12.43 11.67
N PRO A 235 11.44 -11.39 12.51
CA PRO A 235 12.74 -10.75 12.70
C PRO A 235 13.61 -11.40 13.78
N VAL A 236 13.12 -12.46 14.44
CA VAL A 236 13.86 -13.25 15.45
C VAL A 236 14.07 -14.71 15.01
N PHE A 237 13.79 -15.03 13.74
CA PHE A 237 13.84 -16.41 13.20
C PHE A 237 15.21 -17.11 13.32
N THR A 238 16.27 -16.37 13.58
CA THR A 238 17.65 -16.86 13.77
C THR A 238 18.17 -16.75 15.20
N ASP A 239 17.43 -16.12 16.11
CA ASP A 239 17.93 -15.77 17.44
C ASP A 239 16.90 -16.11 18.56
N PRO A 240 17.02 -17.29 19.19
CA PRO A 240 16.11 -17.72 20.25
C PRO A 240 16.29 -16.91 21.54
N LEU A 241 17.44 -16.25 21.75
CA LEU A 241 17.65 -15.37 22.91
C LEU A 241 16.90 -14.04 22.70
N ALA A 242 16.97 -13.46 21.50
CA ALA A 242 16.24 -12.24 21.16
C ALA A 242 14.72 -12.41 21.35
N ARG A 243 14.16 -13.54 20.90
CA ARG A 243 12.75 -13.93 21.12
C ARG A 243 12.37 -13.89 22.61
N ASN A 244 13.18 -14.50 23.46
CA ASN A 244 12.92 -14.58 24.90
C ASN A 244 13.04 -13.21 25.59
N LEU A 245 14.03 -12.39 25.19
CA LEU A 245 14.24 -11.03 25.72
C LEU A 245 13.13 -10.06 25.32
N LEU A 246 12.47 -10.28 24.17
CA LEU A 246 11.33 -9.50 23.69
C LEU A 246 9.97 -9.98 24.23
N GLY A 247 9.95 -10.96 25.14
CA GLY A 247 8.72 -11.43 25.79
C GLY A 247 7.83 -12.34 24.94
N GLY A 248 8.41 -13.05 23.96
CA GLY A 248 7.70 -13.96 23.06
C GLY A 248 7.96 -13.72 21.56
N GLY A 249 8.76 -12.69 21.23
CA GLY A 249 8.94 -12.18 19.88
C GLY A 249 8.07 -10.94 19.63
N PRO A 250 8.09 -10.35 18.42
CA PRO A 250 7.16 -9.29 18.06
C PRO A 250 5.72 -9.80 18.17
N ALA A 251 4.77 -8.89 18.40
CA ALA A 251 3.35 -9.20 18.24
C ALA A 251 3.10 -9.56 16.77
N LEU A 252 3.03 -10.86 16.48
CA LEU A 252 2.63 -11.35 15.17
C LEU A 252 1.19 -10.88 14.89
N PRO A 253 0.84 -10.55 13.63
CA PRO A 253 -0.51 -10.16 13.27
C PRO A 253 -1.49 -11.32 13.43
N TYR A 254 -2.01 -11.43 14.66
CA TYR A 254 -3.28 -12.01 15.09
C TYR A 254 -3.72 -13.39 14.53
N VAL A 255 -3.41 -14.45 15.27
CA VAL A 255 -4.41 -15.50 15.58
C VAL A 255 -4.40 -15.78 17.08
N THR A 256 -5.58 -15.68 17.69
CA THR A 256 -5.80 -15.84 19.13
C THR A 256 -5.82 -17.33 19.52
N GLY A 257 -5.09 -17.73 20.58
CA GLY A 257 -5.48 -18.90 21.38
C GLY A 257 -4.42 -19.96 21.72
N GLN A 258 -3.29 -20.03 21.02
CA GLN A 258 -2.21 -20.98 21.35
C GLN A 258 -0.83 -20.40 21.06
N ALA A 259 0.09 -20.46 22.02
CA ALA A 259 1.52 -20.22 21.76
C ALA A 259 2.10 -21.34 20.88
N TYR A 260 3.15 -21.03 20.10
CA TYR A 260 4.06 -22.07 19.60
C TYR A 260 4.89 -22.60 20.78
N ASP A 261 5.23 -23.89 20.80
CA ASP A 261 6.19 -24.39 21.79
C ASP A 261 7.57 -23.79 21.48
N PRO A 262 8.29 -23.24 22.47
CA PRO A 262 9.69 -22.84 22.31
C PRO A 262 10.59 -23.93 21.70
N ALA A 263 10.31 -25.21 21.95
CA ALA A 263 11.05 -26.35 21.39
C ALA A 263 10.95 -26.43 19.87
N ASP A 264 9.74 -26.31 19.31
CA ASP A 264 9.48 -26.33 17.86
C ASP A 264 10.23 -25.17 17.18
N ARG A 265 10.17 -23.98 17.77
CA ARG A 265 10.86 -22.79 17.23
C ARG A 265 12.38 -22.92 17.28
N ASP A 266 12.93 -23.54 18.31
CA ASP A 266 14.38 -23.80 18.41
C ASP A 266 14.82 -24.90 17.42
N GLU A 267 13.94 -25.83 17.04
CA GLU A 267 14.14 -26.73 15.91
C GLU A 267 14.13 -25.99 14.57
N MET A 268 13.19 -25.07 14.33
CA MET A 268 13.19 -24.22 13.14
C MET A 268 14.49 -23.41 13.00
N VAL A 269 15.01 -22.83 14.10
CA VAL A 269 16.32 -22.15 14.09
C VAL A 269 17.43 -23.10 13.64
N ARG A 270 17.47 -24.34 14.18
CA ARG A 270 18.45 -25.36 13.77
C ARG A 270 18.30 -25.74 12.29
N ASN A 271 17.08 -25.88 11.78
CA ASN A 271 16.82 -26.17 10.37
C ASN A 271 17.33 -25.05 9.46
N TRP A 272 17.07 -23.78 9.79
CA TRP A 272 17.62 -22.63 9.08
C TRP A 272 19.16 -22.65 9.07
N MET A 273 19.79 -22.88 10.22
CA MET A 273 21.25 -22.96 10.34
C MET A 273 21.86 -24.12 9.55
N ASN A 274 21.19 -25.28 9.52
CA ASN A 274 21.64 -26.46 8.77
C ASN A 274 21.48 -26.29 7.24
N LYS A 275 20.48 -25.54 6.80
CA LYS A 275 20.23 -25.25 5.36
C LYS A 275 21.05 -24.06 4.85
N ALA A 276 21.50 -23.19 5.75
CA ALA A 276 22.29 -22.02 5.43
C ALA A 276 23.75 -22.35 5.11
N THR A 277 24.33 -21.56 4.21
CA THR A 277 25.77 -21.58 3.89
C THR A 277 26.39 -20.25 4.28
N ILE A 278 27.56 -20.27 4.92
CA ILE A 278 28.28 -19.05 5.31
C ILE A 278 28.99 -18.48 4.09
N VAL A 279 28.62 -17.28 3.68
CA VAL A 279 29.14 -16.64 2.46
C VAL A 279 30.42 -15.84 2.73
N THR A 280 30.60 -15.36 3.96
CA THR A 280 31.74 -14.53 4.40
C THR A 280 32.85 -15.30 5.11
N GLU A 281 33.05 -16.59 4.79
CA GLU A 281 33.71 -17.59 5.67
C GLU A 281 35.24 -17.48 5.87
N VAL A 282 35.84 -16.29 5.79
CA VAL A 282 37.13 -16.06 6.46
C VAL A 282 36.84 -15.89 7.95
N SER A 283 37.55 -16.62 8.81
CA SER A 283 37.25 -16.79 10.25
C SER A 283 37.39 -15.55 11.15
N ARG A 284 37.26 -14.34 10.61
CA ARG A 284 37.62 -13.06 11.24
C ARG A 284 36.68 -11.91 10.90
N TYR A 285 35.61 -12.16 10.16
CA TYR A 285 34.68 -11.13 9.71
C TYR A 285 33.41 -11.19 10.55
N ASP A 286 33.13 -10.08 11.21
CA ASP A 286 31.88 -9.83 11.93
C ASP A 286 31.01 -8.95 11.03
N MET A 287 29.72 -9.25 10.91
CA MET A 287 28.75 -8.48 10.11
C MET A 287 28.09 -7.34 10.90
N ILE A 288 28.44 -7.20 12.18
CA ILE A 288 28.09 -6.05 13.01
C ILE A 288 29.34 -5.34 13.52
N MET A 289 29.18 -4.07 13.88
CA MET A 289 30.19 -3.30 14.60
C MET A 289 29.56 -2.59 15.80
N PRO A 290 29.80 -3.08 17.03
CA PRO A 290 29.70 -2.24 18.22
C PRO A 290 30.65 -1.04 18.07
N VAL A 291 30.14 0.17 18.26
CA VAL A 291 30.96 1.39 18.32
C VAL A 291 31.78 1.31 19.61
N PHE A 292 33.09 1.54 19.50
CA PHE A 292 33.99 1.49 20.66
C PHE A 292 34.99 2.66 20.65
N ASN A 293 35.43 3.06 21.84
CA ASN A 293 36.45 4.07 21.99
C ASN A 293 37.84 3.49 21.66
N LYS A 294 38.53 4.10 20.68
CA LYS A 294 39.82 3.62 20.15
C LYS A 294 40.97 3.66 21.17
N ALA A 295 40.84 4.43 22.27
CA ALA A 295 41.90 4.56 23.27
C ALA A 295 41.96 3.39 24.26
N ASN A 296 40.83 2.71 24.49
CA ASN A 296 40.68 1.67 25.52
C ASN A 296 39.96 0.40 25.02
N ASN A 297 39.51 0.39 23.76
CA ASN A 297 38.72 -0.69 23.13
C ASN A 297 37.41 -1.05 23.85
N THR A 298 36.85 -0.12 24.63
CA THR A 298 35.57 -0.34 25.32
C THR A 298 34.38 0.08 24.45
N VAL A 299 33.34 -0.75 24.40
CA VAL A 299 32.07 -0.44 23.73
C VAL A 299 31.47 0.87 24.28
N GLN A 300 30.90 1.66 23.38
CA GLN A 300 30.12 2.85 23.67
C GLN A 300 28.64 2.48 23.76
N PHE A 301 27.98 2.98 24.81
CA PHE A 301 26.57 2.73 25.09
C PHE A 301 25.77 4.02 24.93
N ASP A 302 24.53 3.89 24.48
CA ASP A 302 23.49 4.93 24.55
C ASP A 302 22.51 4.52 25.65
N GLY A 303 22.54 5.25 26.76
CA GLY A 303 21.96 4.80 28.02
C GLY A 303 22.58 3.46 28.48
N VAL A 304 21.80 2.38 28.37
CA VAL A 304 22.18 1.01 28.75
C VAL A 304 22.58 0.17 27.52
N ASN A 305 22.09 0.53 26.32
CA ASN A 305 22.21 -0.29 25.11
C ASN A 305 23.52 -0.01 24.37
N PRO A 306 24.22 -1.02 23.83
CA PRO A 306 25.42 -0.79 23.02
C PRO A 306 25.03 -0.16 21.67
N ILE A 307 25.82 0.81 21.20
CA ILE A 307 25.62 1.42 19.88
C ILE A 307 26.21 0.48 18.82
N VAL A 308 25.41 0.05 17.84
CA VAL A 308 25.80 -0.96 16.85
C VAL A 308 25.50 -0.49 15.43
N VAL A 309 26.40 -0.80 14.50
CA VAL A 309 26.26 -0.51 13.07
C VAL A 309 26.30 -1.83 12.29
N PRO A 310 25.30 -2.16 11.44
CA PRO A 310 25.39 -3.32 10.55
C PRO A 310 26.36 -3.02 9.40
N LEU A 311 27.25 -3.98 9.12
CA LEU A 311 28.31 -3.89 8.13
C LEU A 311 27.92 -4.45 6.76
N ILE A 312 26.84 -5.23 6.67
CA ILE A 312 26.11 -5.53 5.43
C ILE A 312 24.78 -4.77 5.42
N ARG A 313 24.41 -4.20 4.29
CA ARG A 313 23.09 -3.57 4.08
C ARG A 313 22.58 -3.82 2.66
N PHE A 314 21.28 -4.10 2.57
CA PHE A 314 20.52 -4.24 1.34
C PHE A 314 19.50 -3.10 1.27
N GLN A 315 19.83 -1.98 0.62
CA GLN A 315 19.00 -0.78 0.67
C GLN A 315 18.46 -0.43 -0.72
N PRO A 316 17.13 -0.19 -0.88
CA PRO A 316 16.60 0.38 -2.11
C PRO A 316 17.12 1.81 -2.27
N THR A 317 17.50 2.20 -3.49
CA THR A 317 17.91 3.58 -3.76
C THR A 317 16.73 4.54 -3.59
N ARG A 318 16.89 5.60 -2.79
CA ARG A 318 15.84 6.62 -2.60
C ARG A 318 15.86 7.65 -3.72
N MET A 319 14.69 7.88 -4.34
CA MET A 319 14.42 9.04 -5.18
C MET A 319 13.61 10.04 -4.33
N ASN A 320 14.16 11.22 -4.09
CA ASN A 320 13.45 12.26 -3.36
C ASN A 320 12.50 13.00 -4.31
N THR A 321 11.23 13.09 -3.91
CA THR A 321 10.17 13.96 -4.44
C THR A 321 9.97 13.90 -5.96
N GLU A 322 9.04 13.06 -6.41
CA GLU A 322 8.47 13.12 -7.75
C GLU A 322 7.10 13.82 -7.72
N ALA A 323 6.85 14.72 -8.69
CA ALA A 323 5.52 15.30 -8.90
C ALA A 323 4.70 14.36 -9.79
N ALA A 324 3.55 13.90 -9.30
CA ALA A 324 2.71 12.98 -10.07
C ALA A 324 1.95 13.72 -11.18
N GLU A 325 1.97 13.19 -12.40
CA GLU A 325 1.26 13.78 -13.55
C GLU A 325 -0.24 13.48 -13.43
N ALA A 326 -1.04 14.53 -13.33
CA ALA A 326 -2.50 14.48 -13.30
C ALA A 326 -3.06 13.94 -14.63
N GLN A 327 -3.85 12.87 -14.60
CA GLN A 327 -4.57 12.37 -15.77
C GLN A 327 -6.09 12.54 -15.62
N LEU A 328 -6.65 13.36 -16.50
CA LEU A 328 -8.10 13.42 -16.72
C LEU A 328 -8.50 12.27 -17.64
N ALA A 329 -9.42 11.44 -17.17
CA ALA A 329 -10.01 10.38 -17.99
C ALA A 329 -11.04 11.00 -18.96
N VAL A 330 -10.60 11.35 -20.16
CA VAL A 330 -11.47 11.78 -21.27
C VAL A 330 -11.66 10.61 -22.22
N ARG A 331 -12.88 10.08 -22.37
CA ARG A 331 -13.16 9.02 -23.36
C ARG A 331 -13.73 9.61 -24.65
N PRO A 332 -13.62 8.90 -25.79
CA PRO A 332 -14.24 9.34 -27.04
C PRO A 332 -15.77 9.53 -26.89
N ASN A 333 -16.29 10.62 -27.44
CA ASN A 333 -17.67 11.13 -27.31
C ASN A 333 -18.02 11.80 -25.96
N GLU A 334 -17.06 11.99 -25.05
CA GLU A 334 -17.27 12.74 -23.80
C GLU A 334 -16.78 14.20 -23.93
N GLU A 335 -17.56 15.02 -24.64
CA GLU A 335 -17.45 16.47 -24.43
C GLU A 335 -17.92 16.79 -23.00
N THR A 336 -16.99 17.32 -22.21
CA THR A 336 -17.16 17.68 -20.80
C THR A 336 -17.21 19.19 -20.66
N ASP A 337 -18.43 19.75 -20.70
CA ASP A 337 -18.67 21.14 -20.31
C ASP A 337 -18.06 21.39 -18.92
N ASN A 338 -17.15 22.37 -18.82
CA ASN A 338 -16.37 22.71 -17.60
C ASN A 338 -15.27 21.71 -17.17
N SER A 339 -14.60 21.02 -18.10
CA SER A 339 -13.40 20.19 -17.79
C SER A 339 -12.35 20.91 -16.91
N GLU A 340 -12.16 22.22 -17.10
CA GLU A 340 -11.26 23.09 -16.31
C GLU A 340 -11.56 23.11 -14.79
N LYS A 341 -12.75 22.66 -14.37
CA LYS A 341 -13.20 22.62 -12.97
C LYS A 341 -13.10 21.23 -12.34
N MET A 342 -12.62 20.22 -13.08
CA MET A 342 -12.49 18.84 -12.60
C MET A 342 -11.05 18.50 -12.21
N GLY A 343 -10.87 17.85 -11.04
CA GLY A 343 -9.60 17.22 -10.69
C GLY A 343 -9.36 15.91 -11.45
N PRO A 344 -8.12 15.41 -11.47
CA PRO A 344 -7.79 14.11 -12.06
C PRO A 344 -8.35 12.94 -11.24
N ALA A 345 -8.87 11.92 -11.92
CA ALA A 345 -9.36 10.69 -11.30
C ALA A 345 -8.23 9.68 -11.01
N THR A 346 -7.12 9.81 -11.72
CA THR A 346 -5.89 9.03 -11.52
C THR A 346 -4.69 9.96 -11.73
N TYR A 347 -3.71 9.90 -10.85
CA TYR A 347 -2.38 10.47 -11.10
C TYR A 347 -1.45 9.35 -11.57
N LYS A 348 -0.54 9.65 -12.49
CA LYS A 348 0.50 8.73 -12.94
C LYS A 348 1.86 9.22 -12.48
N THR A 349 2.70 8.30 -12.01
CA THR A 349 4.12 8.56 -11.74
C THR A 349 4.97 7.92 -12.83
N GLN A 350 6.13 8.51 -13.08
CA GLN A 350 7.10 8.06 -14.07
C GLN A 350 7.81 6.79 -13.57
N LEU A 351 7.88 6.59 -12.24
CA LEU A 351 8.52 5.44 -11.59
C LEU A 351 7.56 4.63 -10.69
N GLY A 352 7.88 3.34 -10.52
CA GLY A 352 7.21 2.41 -9.60
C GLY A 352 7.99 2.20 -8.29
N ALA A 353 7.29 1.97 -7.17
CA ALA A 353 7.89 1.99 -5.84
C ALA A 353 8.33 0.61 -5.32
N TRP A 354 9.50 0.57 -4.69
CA TRP A 354 9.96 -0.59 -3.94
C TRP A 354 9.40 -0.65 -2.53
N SER A 355 9.40 0.45 -1.77
CA SER A 355 8.92 0.49 -0.38
C SER A 355 7.53 1.14 -0.28
N ASP A 356 7.03 1.31 0.94
CA ASP A 356 5.91 2.20 1.20
C ASP A 356 6.16 3.59 0.60
N ALA A 357 5.13 4.10 -0.04
CA ALA A 357 5.12 5.41 -0.69
C ALA A 357 4.76 6.46 0.36
N GLN A 358 5.67 7.38 0.69
CA GLN A 358 5.28 8.54 1.48
C GLN A 358 4.67 9.57 0.53
N MET A 359 3.34 9.66 0.53
CA MET A 359 2.60 10.61 -0.29
C MET A 359 2.32 11.87 0.50
N ARG A 360 2.55 13.03 -0.11
CA ARG A 360 2.18 14.34 0.42
C ARG A 360 1.19 15.00 -0.52
N ILE A 361 0.09 15.47 0.03
CA ILE A 361 -0.99 16.12 -0.71
C ILE A 361 -1.11 17.57 -0.23
N TRP A 362 -1.12 18.50 -1.16
CA TRP A 362 -1.46 19.91 -0.92
C TRP A 362 -2.82 20.21 -1.55
N PRO A 363 -3.86 20.38 -0.72
CA PRO A 363 -5.16 20.85 -1.17
C PRO A 363 -5.07 22.20 -1.91
N SER A 364 -5.88 22.35 -2.95
CA SER A 364 -6.22 23.64 -3.57
C SER A 364 -6.62 24.69 -2.53
N THR A 365 -6.17 25.94 -2.70
CA THR A 365 -6.53 27.06 -1.83
C THR A 365 -7.75 27.85 -2.34
N TYR A 366 -8.63 28.20 -1.40
CA TYR A 366 -9.88 28.93 -1.66
C TYR A 366 -9.68 30.43 -1.99
N PRO A 367 -10.22 30.96 -3.11
CA PRO A 367 -10.29 32.40 -3.39
C PRO A 367 -11.09 33.20 -2.34
N ALA A 368 -10.63 34.40 -2.01
CA ALA A 368 -11.07 35.11 -0.79
C ALA A 368 -12.27 36.07 -0.91
N VAL A 369 -12.99 36.14 -2.05
CA VAL A 369 -14.08 37.13 -2.25
C VAL A 369 -15.22 36.55 -3.08
N PHE A 370 -16.45 36.58 -2.53
CA PHE A 370 -17.67 36.28 -3.28
C PHE A 370 -18.80 37.28 -2.95
N GLY A 371 -19.19 38.02 -3.98
CA GLY A 371 -20.34 38.94 -4.04
C GLY A 371 -20.93 38.94 -5.47
N PRO A 372 -21.97 39.75 -5.76
CA PRO A 372 -22.88 39.51 -6.90
C PRO A 372 -22.31 39.74 -8.32
N LEU A 373 -20.99 39.82 -8.47
CA LEU A 373 -20.27 39.72 -9.74
C LEU A 373 -19.24 38.59 -9.60
N ASN A 374 -19.25 37.63 -10.53
CA ASN A 374 -18.58 36.31 -10.46
C ASN A 374 -19.17 35.28 -9.47
N GLN A 375 -20.42 35.47 -9.02
CA GLN A 375 -21.19 34.43 -8.31
C GLN A 375 -22.19 33.74 -9.24
N SER A 376 -21.76 32.61 -9.81
CA SER A 376 -22.33 31.28 -9.52
C SER A 376 -21.65 30.24 -10.44
N ALA A 377 -21.33 29.08 -9.85
CA ALA A 377 -20.62 27.90 -10.37
C ALA A 377 -19.59 27.45 -9.32
N GLY A 378 -20.02 26.59 -8.39
CA GLY A 378 -19.12 25.95 -7.41
C GLY A 378 -18.37 26.92 -6.49
N ALA A 379 -19.03 27.94 -5.94
CA ALA A 379 -18.38 28.89 -5.04
C ALA A 379 -17.91 28.23 -3.73
N VAL A 380 -16.59 28.01 -3.65
CA VAL A 380 -15.68 28.22 -2.51
C VAL A 380 -16.29 28.14 -1.10
N ARG A 381 -15.81 27.16 -0.32
CA ARG A 381 -16.06 27.07 1.12
C ARG A 381 -15.11 28.01 1.87
N GLY A 382 -15.62 28.69 2.89
CA GLY A 382 -14.82 29.65 3.67
C GLY A 382 -13.68 28.98 4.46
N PRO A 383 -12.58 29.69 4.74
CA PRO A 383 -11.44 29.15 5.48
C PRO A 383 -11.78 28.95 6.96
N ALA A 384 -11.56 27.75 7.48
CA ALA A 384 -11.63 27.50 8.91
C ALA A 384 -10.35 27.97 9.63
N LEU A 385 -9.14 27.59 9.14
CA LEU A 385 -7.85 27.94 9.74
C LEU A 385 -6.72 28.05 8.69
N PRO A 386 -5.66 28.88 8.89
CA PRO A 386 -4.68 29.18 7.83
C PRO A 386 -3.36 28.36 7.85
N ALA A 387 -3.28 27.20 8.52
CA ALA A 387 -1.97 26.69 8.99
C ALA A 387 -1.67 25.18 8.92
N ALA A 388 -2.50 24.32 8.33
CA ALA A 388 -2.33 22.85 8.44
C ALA A 388 -2.54 22.03 7.14
N ASN A 389 -2.54 22.67 5.96
CA ASN A 389 -2.93 22.07 4.68
C ASN A 389 -1.90 21.09 4.09
N THR A 390 -1.55 20.03 4.80
CA THR A 390 -0.69 18.96 4.30
C THR A 390 -1.18 17.64 4.85
N LEU A 391 -1.93 16.90 4.02
CA LEU A 391 -2.23 15.51 4.32
C LEU A 391 -1.00 14.66 3.99
N ILE A 392 -0.73 13.68 4.84
CA ILE A 392 0.42 12.78 4.71
C ILE A 392 -0.10 11.35 4.74
N MET A 393 0.28 10.55 3.76
CA MET A 393 0.14 9.10 3.84
C MET A 393 1.39 8.50 4.48
N GLN A 394 1.22 7.79 5.60
CA GLN A 394 2.31 7.17 6.36
C GLN A 394 1.83 5.87 7.03
N PRO A 395 2.73 4.99 7.48
CA PRO A 395 2.36 3.81 8.26
C PRO A 395 1.73 4.19 9.62
N ASN A 396 0.64 3.52 9.98
CA ASN A 396 0.02 3.59 11.31
C ASN A 396 0.77 2.68 12.32
N ALA A 397 0.25 2.55 13.55
CA ALA A 397 0.88 1.73 14.59
C ALA A 397 0.93 0.21 14.27
N ALA A 398 0.10 -0.28 13.33
CA ALA A 398 0.13 -1.64 12.82
C ALA A 398 1.05 -1.80 11.58
N GLY A 399 1.65 -0.71 11.09
CA GLY A 399 2.49 -0.70 9.90
C GLY A 399 1.71 -0.55 8.58
N GLU A 400 0.42 -0.26 8.63
CA GLU A 400 -0.45 -0.09 7.45
C GLU A 400 -0.42 1.36 6.96
N ASN A 401 -0.40 1.57 5.64
CA ASN A 401 -0.47 2.92 5.07
C ASN A 401 -1.85 3.55 5.28
N ALA A 402 -1.87 4.68 5.97
CA ALA A 402 -3.09 5.46 6.23
C ALA A 402 -2.86 6.94 5.93
N ILE A 403 -3.94 7.65 5.58
CA ILE A 403 -3.95 9.09 5.35
C ILE A 403 -4.21 9.80 6.68
N PHE A 404 -3.34 10.75 7.05
CA PHE A 404 -3.45 11.53 8.27
C PHE A 404 -3.66 13.01 7.99
N GLY A 405 -4.47 13.64 8.83
CA GLY A 405 -4.61 15.10 8.93
C GLY A 405 -4.64 15.54 10.39
N GLY A 406 -3.83 16.55 10.74
CA GLY A 406 -3.63 16.98 12.12
C GLY A 406 -3.09 15.86 13.02
N ALA A 407 -3.94 15.31 13.89
CA ALA A 407 -3.59 14.32 14.92
C ALA A 407 -4.23 12.93 14.72
N GLY A 408 -4.91 12.67 13.60
CA GLY A 408 -5.69 11.43 13.40
C GLY A 408 -5.58 10.83 12.01
N GLU A 409 -5.74 9.50 11.95
CA GLU A 409 -5.97 8.72 10.74
C GLU A 409 -7.38 9.01 10.20
N TYR A 410 -7.51 9.34 8.92
CA TYR A 410 -8.78 9.59 8.23
C TYR A 410 -9.24 8.42 7.36
N PHE A 411 -8.30 7.74 6.69
CA PHE A 411 -8.58 6.63 5.77
C PHE A 411 -7.43 5.63 5.72
N ASN A 412 -7.76 4.34 5.84
CA ASN A 412 -6.79 3.24 5.80
C ASN A 412 -6.71 2.64 4.40
N VAL A 413 -5.57 2.84 3.73
CA VAL A 413 -5.39 2.46 2.31
C VAL A 413 -5.19 0.95 2.18
N ASP A 414 -4.42 0.33 3.06
CA ASP A 414 -4.14 -1.11 2.97
C ASP A 414 -5.36 -1.96 3.34
N ARG A 415 -6.17 -1.53 4.32
CA ARG A 415 -7.50 -2.11 4.59
C ARG A 415 -8.44 -1.98 3.39
N TYR A 416 -8.46 -0.85 2.70
CA TYR A 416 -9.28 -0.68 1.48
C TYR A 416 -8.86 -1.68 0.40
N ARG A 417 -7.54 -1.81 0.13
CA ARG A 417 -7.03 -2.78 -0.84
C ARG A 417 -7.35 -4.22 -0.43
N SER A 418 -7.22 -4.55 0.85
CA SER A 418 -7.52 -5.88 1.40
C SER A 418 -9.00 -6.26 1.20
N LEU A 419 -9.92 -5.42 1.67
CA LEU A 419 -11.36 -5.64 1.51
C LEU A 419 -11.77 -5.73 0.04
N LYS A 420 -11.21 -4.87 -0.82
CA LYS A 420 -11.49 -4.90 -2.26
C LYS A 420 -10.92 -6.14 -2.96
N GLY A 421 -9.77 -6.64 -2.52
CA GLY A 421 -9.17 -7.89 -3.00
C GLY A 421 -9.96 -9.13 -2.58
N GLN A 422 -10.58 -9.10 -1.39
CA GLN A 422 -11.49 -10.14 -0.88
C GLN A 422 -12.88 -10.09 -1.51
N GLY A 423 -13.21 -9.03 -2.27
CA GLY A 423 -14.57 -8.79 -2.78
C GLY A 423 -15.58 -8.46 -1.68
N ALA A 424 -15.11 -7.99 -0.51
CA ALA A 424 -15.95 -7.70 0.64
C ALA A 424 -16.77 -6.41 0.45
N ASP A 425 -17.92 -6.33 1.11
CA ASP A 425 -18.85 -5.20 0.98
C ASP A 425 -18.27 -3.88 1.49
N TYR A 426 -18.72 -2.79 0.83
CA TYR A 426 -18.44 -1.39 1.15
C TYR A 426 -16.98 -1.08 1.58
N PRO A 427 -15.97 -1.48 0.78
CA PRO A 427 -14.56 -1.38 1.16
C PRO A 427 -14.12 0.06 1.43
N PHE A 428 -14.73 1.06 0.78
CA PHE A 428 -14.40 2.47 1.01
C PHE A 428 -14.80 2.90 2.41
N THR A 429 -16.08 2.76 2.76
CA THR A 429 -16.60 3.23 4.06
C THR A 429 -16.01 2.46 5.23
N ARG A 430 -15.80 1.14 5.08
CA ARG A 430 -15.18 0.29 6.13
C ARG A 430 -13.71 0.63 6.39
N SER A 431 -13.08 1.41 5.51
CA SER A 431 -11.73 1.95 5.65
C SER A 431 -11.69 3.43 6.06
N LEU A 432 -12.85 4.10 6.21
CA LEU A 432 -12.92 5.44 6.79
C LEU A 432 -12.81 5.38 8.31
N ASN A 433 -12.06 6.31 8.90
CA ASN A 433 -12.14 6.58 10.32
C ASN A 433 -13.33 7.49 10.63
N LEU A 434 -14.52 6.90 10.69
CA LEU A 434 -15.77 7.62 10.94
C LEU A 434 -15.76 8.40 12.26
N ALA A 435 -15.02 7.96 13.27
CA ALA A 435 -14.91 8.68 14.54
C ALA A 435 -14.19 10.03 14.38
N VAL A 436 -13.08 10.06 13.64
CA VAL A 436 -12.32 11.29 13.38
C VAL A 436 -13.07 12.23 12.43
N LEU A 437 -13.71 11.67 11.39
CA LEU A 437 -14.56 12.44 10.48
C LEU A 437 -15.86 12.95 11.14
N ALA A 438 -16.38 12.27 12.17
CA ALA A 438 -17.51 12.74 12.95
C ALA A 438 -17.12 13.85 13.93
N ALA A 439 -15.94 13.76 14.55
CA ALA A 439 -15.49 14.69 15.58
C ALA A 439 -15.14 16.11 15.09
N SER A 440 -14.87 16.30 13.80
CA SER A 440 -14.44 17.60 13.26
C SER A 440 -15.04 17.92 11.88
N PRO A 441 -15.85 18.99 11.75
CA PRO A 441 -16.26 19.51 10.44
C PRO A 441 -15.09 19.95 9.55
N ALA A 442 -13.98 20.39 10.15
CA ALA A 442 -12.77 20.74 9.40
C ALA A 442 -12.08 19.51 8.80
N ALA A 443 -12.03 18.38 9.53
CA ALA A 443 -11.48 17.13 9.00
C ALA A 443 -12.24 16.63 7.76
N ARG A 444 -13.58 16.81 7.72
CA ARG A 444 -14.37 16.53 6.51
C ARG A 444 -14.06 17.47 5.35
N GLN A 445 -13.74 18.73 5.62
CA GLN A 445 -13.39 19.72 4.59
C GLN A 445 -12.01 19.45 3.98
N GLU A 446 -11.05 18.99 4.78
CA GLU A 446 -9.70 18.67 4.32
C GLU A 446 -9.60 17.28 3.67
N PHE A 447 -10.55 16.38 3.93
CA PHE A 447 -10.53 14.99 3.48
C PHE A 447 -10.36 14.82 1.95
N ILE A 448 -9.28 14.13 1.57
CA ILE A 448 -9.06 13.58 0.23
C ILE A 448 -8.71 12.10 0.39
N ALA A 449 -9.49 11.21 -0.21
CA ALA A 449 -9.11 9.80 -0.32
C ALA A 449 -8.28 9.57 -1.60
N LEU A 450 -7.13 8.92 -1.44
CA LEU A 450 -6.21 8.54 -2.53
C LEU A 450 -5.63 7.16 -2.23
N VAL A 451 -5.59 6.30 -3.24
CA VAL A 451 -5.03 4.95 -3.15
C VAL A 451 -3.86 4.81 -4.13
N PRO A 452 -2.60 4.92 -3.67
CA PRO A 452 -1.47 4.63 -4.54
C PRO A 452 -1.48 3.16 -4.98
N ASN A 453 -0.99 2.91 -6.19
CA ASN A 453 -0.69 1.59 -6.72
C ASN A 453 0.79 1.55 -7.12
N PRO A 454 1.69 1.23 -6.17
CA PRO A 454 3.14 1.31 -6.39
C PRO A 454 3.66 0.35 -7.46
N THR A 455 2.91 -0.70 -7.80
CA THR A 455 3.25 -1.67 -8.85
C THR A 455 3.02 -1.11 -10.26
N VAL A 456 2.02 -0.25 -10.44
CA VAL A 456 1.65 0.32 -11.75
C VAL A 456 2.19 1.74 -11.94
N GLY A 457 2.63 2.40 -10.86
CA GLY A 457 2.99 3.82 -10.89
C GLY A 457 1.76 4.71 -11.08
N THR A 458 0.66 4.38 -10.39
CA THR A 458 -0.56 5.20 -10.41
C THR A 458 -1.03 5.53 -9.00
N ILE A 459 -1.89 6.54 -8.88
CA ILE A 459 -2.60 6.90 -7.66
C ILE A 459 -4.06 7.07 -8.04
N ASP A 460 -4.92 6.17 -7.55
CA ASP A 460 -6.34 6.18 -7.85
C ASP A 460 -7.06 7.12 -6.87
N ALA A 461 -7.77 8.12 -7.41
CA ALA A 461 -8.60 9.07 -6.68
C ALA A 461 -10.11 8.82 -6.87
N GLY A 462 -10.47 7.99 -7.86
CA GLY A 462 -11.84 7.61 -8.18
C GLY A 462 -12.27 6.29 -7.56
N PHE A 463 -13.32 6.34 -6.74
CA PHE A 463 -13.94 5.20 -6.07
C PHE A 463 -15.27 4.83 -6.74
N ASP A 464 -15.67 3.58 -6.68
CA ASP A 464 -16.96 3.13 -7.23
C ASP A 464 -18.10 3.46 -6.26
N ILE A 465 -19.27 3.89 -6.75
CA ILE A 465 -20.43 4.13 -5.87
C ILE A 465 -20.77 2.88 -5.04
N ARG A 466 -20.53 1.67 -5.58
CA ARG A 466 -20.73 0.40 -4.89
C ARG A 466 -19.75 0.15 -3.76
N ASP A 467 -18.61 0.86 -3.74
CA ASP A 467 -17.67 0.80 -2.61
C ASP A 467 -18.22 1.54 -1.37
N TYR A 468 -19.31 2.32 -1.51
CA TYR A 468 -19.90 3.20 -0.51
C TYR A 468 -21.19 2.63 0.10
N GLY A 469 -21.23 2.53 1.43
CA GLY A 469 -22.36 2.07 2.24
C GLY A 469 -21.88 1.66 3.63
N VAL A 470 -22.75 1.18 4.53
CA VAL A 470 -22.34 0.69 5.87
C VAL A 470 -22.65 -0.80 6.03
N ASP A 471 -21.94 -1.44 6.95
CA ASP A 471 -22.10 -2.86 7.24
C ASP A 471 -23.38 -3.11 8.05
N ALA A 472 -24.40 -3.66 7.39
CA ALA A 472 -25.63 -4.15 7.98
C ALA A 472 -25.83 -5.67 7.76
N GLY A 473 -24.77 -6.40 7.38
CA GLY A 473 -24.81 -7.84 7.17
C GLY A 473 -25.54 -8.32 5.91
N VAL A 474 -25.63 -7.50 4.85
CA VAL A 474 -26.25 -7.87 3.56
C VAL A 474 -25.29 -7.53 2.41
N PRO A 475 -24.90 -8.50 1.57
CA PRO A 475 -23.99 -8.25 0.44
C PRO A 475 -24.57 -7.35 -0.65
N PHE A 476 -23.73 -6.53 -1.28
CA PHE A 476 -24.09 -5.75 -2.47
C PHE A 476 -23.91 -6.58 -3.76
N ASP A 477 -24.62 -7.69 -3.83
CA ASP A 477 -24.51 -8.65 -4.94
C ASP A 477 -25.13 -8.11 -6.24
N ALA A 478 -24.24 -7.66 -7.13
CA ALA A 478 -24.16 -8.01 -8.55
C ALA A 478 -25.45 -8.33 -9.35
N ARG A 479 -25.69 -7.82 -10.57
CA ARG A 479 -24.76 -7.16 -11.51
C ARG A 479 -25.42 -6.50 -12.74
N VAL A 480 -26.72 -6.68 -12.92
CA VAL A 480 -27.57 -6.10 -13.99
C VAL A 480 -28.88 -5.79 -13.30
N PRO A 481 -29.53 -4.63 -13.54
CA PRO A 481 -30.86 -4.40 -13.00
C PRO A 481 -31.80 -5.51 -13.51
N SER A 482 -32.34 -6.29 -12.58
CA SER A 482 -33.34 -7.30 -12.91
C SER A 482 -34.71 -6.66 -12.92
N ASN A 483 -35.72 -7.39 -13.40
CA ASN A 483 -37.10 -6.94 -13.39
C ASN A 483 -37.80 -7.09 -12.03
N GLN A 484 -37.05 -7.36 -10.95
CA GLN A 484 -37.60 -7.59 -9.61
C GLN A 484 -37.94 -6.26 -8.93
N THR A 485 -39.09 -6.21 -8.26
CA THR A 485 -39.60 -5.02 -7.56
C THR A 485 -38.78 -4.62 -6.33
N THR A 486 -37.76 -5.41 -5.98
CA THR A 486 -36.85 -5.21 -4.86
C THR A 486 -35.52 -4.58 -5.27
N ASP A 487 -35.27 -4.41 -6.57
CA ASP A 487 -33.97 -3.97 -7.07
C ASP A 487 -33.74 -2.48 -6.84
N PRO A 488 -32.54 -2.08 -6.40
CA PRO A 488 -32.26 -0.72 -5.95
C PRO A 488 -32.22 0.30 -7.10
N GLY A 489 -33.31 1.05 -7.30
CA GLY A 489 -33.43 2.08 -8.33
C GLY A 489 -34.45 3.16 -7.99
N VAL A 490 -34.51 4.21 -8.82
CA VAL A 490 -35.49 5.30 -8.70
C VAL A 490 -36.79 4.91 -9.40
N GLU A 491 -37.90 5.02 -8.68
CA GLU A 491 -39.23 4.67 -9.18
C GLU A 491 -39.66 5.61 -10.33
N VAL A 492 -40.05 5.04 -11.47
CA VAL A 492 -40.65 5.81 -12.57
C VAL A 492 -42.14 6.07 -12.33
N GLY A 493 -42.80 5.18 -11.59
CA GLY A 493 -44.23 5.22 -11.27
C GLY A 493 -45.10 4.84 -12.45
N VAL A 494 -46.37 5.25 -12.43
CA VAL A 494 -47.37 4.91 -13.45
C VAL A 494 -47.00 5.57 -14.80
N THR A 495 -47.21 4.88 -15.91
CA THR A 495 -46.99 5.41 -17.28
C THR A 495 -47.99 6.55 -17.61
N VAL A 496 -47.71 7.78 -17.16
CA VAL A 496 -48.64 8.92 -17.31
C VAL A 496 -48.02 10.15 -17.98
N THR A 497 -48.86 10.82 -18.78
CA THR A 497 -48.59 12.15 -19.34
C THR A 497 -49.37 13.21 -18.55
N PRO A 498 -49.01 14.51 -18.63
CA PRO A 498 -49.79 15.56 -18.00
C PRO A 498 -51.21 15.72 -18.59
N ALA A 499 -51.55 15.06 -19.70
CA ALA A 499 -52.93 15.03 -20.22
C ALA A 499 -53.88 14.16 -19.36
N ASN A 500 -53.36 13.33 -18.46
CA ASN A 500 -54.19 12.48 -17.60
C ASN A 500 -54.95 13.33 -16.57
N PRO A 501 -56.31 13.27 -16.53
CA PRO A 501 -57.12 14.10 -15.64
C PRO A 501 -56.81 13.90 -14.15
N ALA A 502 -56.30 12.73 -13.75
CA ALA A 502 -55.98 12.39 -12.36
C ALA A 502 -54.93 13.31 -11.70
N TYR A 503 -54.10 14.02 -12.49
CA TYR A 503 -53.02 14.88 -12.00
C TYR A 503 -53.31 16.39 -12.17
N THR A 504 -54.47 16.74 -12.74
CA THR A 504 -54.89 18.15 -12.91
C THR A 504 -55.21 18.82 -11.57
N ALA A 505 -55.75 18.06 -10.62
CA ALA A 505 -55.96 18.44 -9.22
C ALA A 505 -55.28 17.43 -8.27
N GLY A 506 -55.32 17.67 -6.96
CA GLY A 506 -54.75 16.77 -5.95
C GLY A 506 -53.55 17.35 -5.17
N PRO A 507 -52.75 16.50 -4.50
CA PRO A 507 -51.68 16.93 -3.59
C PRO A 507 -50.51 17.59 -4.35
N ALA A 508 -49.53 18.13 -3.62
CA ALA A 508 -48.38 18.80 -4.22
C ALA A 508 -47.47 17.82 -4.98
N TRP A 509 -46.76 18.30 -6.01
CA TRP A 509 -45.85 17.52 -6.85
C TRP A 509 -44.85 16.66 -6.05
N HIS A 510 -44.29 17.18 -4.95
CA HIS A 510 -43.32 16.47 -4.10
C HIS A 510 -43.89 15.30 -3.28
N THR A 511 -45.21 15.08 -3.31
CA THR A 511 -45.86 13.97 -2.58
C THR A 511 -45.90 12.66 -3.34
N PHE A 512 -45.57 12.68 -4.64
CA PHE A 512 -45.49 11.49 -5.48
C PHE A 512 -44.07 10.92 -5.45
N ALA A 513 -43.92 9.59 -5.41
CA ALA A 513 -42.62 8.93 -5.47
C ALA A 513 -42.10 8.78 -6.92
N GLY A 514 -43.00 8.43 -7.84
CA GLY A 514 -42.69 8.19 -9.25
C GLY A 514 -42.38 9.47 -10.05
N VAL A 515 -41.32 9.41 -10.87
CA VAL A 515 -40.85 10.51 -11.72
C VAL A 515 -41.92 10.99 -12.71
N ASN A 516 -42.77 10.10 -13.23
CA ASN A 516 -43.84 10.48 -14.16
C ASN A 516 -44.95 11.30 -13.48
N GLU A 517 -45.40 10.88 -12.30
CA GLU A 517 -46.46 11.54 -11.54
C GLU A 517 -46.00 12.89 -11.01
N GLN A 518 -44.77 12.98 -10.50
CA GLN A 518 -44.16 14.24 -10.11
C GLN A 518 -44.18 15.24 -11.27
N TYR A 519 -43.74 14.82 -12.46
CA TYR A 519 -43.74 15.65 -13.67
C TYR A 519 -45.16 16.02 -14.13
N ALA A 520 -46.08 15.06 -14.17
CA ALA A 520 -47.47 15.30 -14.56
C ALA A 520 -48.17 16.29 -13.63
N ARG A 521 -47.89 16.24 -12.31
CA ARG A 521 -48.42 17.18 -11.33
C ARG A 521 -47.74 18.55 -11.43
N LEU A 522 -46.41 18.58 -11.49
CA LEU A 522 -45.61 19.80 -11.61
C LEU A 522 -45.99 20.60 -12.86
N TRP A 523 -46.29 19.92 -13.97
CA TRP A 523 -46.74 20.55 -15.21
C TRP A 523 -48.00 21.40 -15.03
N HIS A 524 -48.95 20.98 -14.19
CA HIS A 524 -50.18 21.74 -13.91
C HIS A 524 -50.00 22.79 -12.83
N GLN A 525 -49.14 22.53 -11.85
CA GLN A 525 -48.86 23.50 -10.79
C GLN A 525 -47.92 24.63 -11.24
N TRP A 526 -47.15 24.42 -12.32
CA TRP A 526 -46.06 25.30 -12.80
C TRP A 526 -46.31 26.79 -12.57
N ASP A 527 -47.23 27.40 -13.32
CA ASP A 527 -47.48 28.84 -13.31
C ASP A 527 -47.87 29.38 -11.91
N SER A 528 -48.46 28.53 -11.05
CA SER A 528 -48.89 28.89 -9.68
C SER A 528 -47.78 28.79 -8.63
N LEU A 529 -46.65 28.16 -8.94
CA LEU A 529 -45.49 28.04 -8.05
C LEU A 529 -44.52 29.23 -8.17
N TRP A 530 -44.71 30.12 -9.15
CA TRP A 530 -43.89 31.31 -9.33
C TRP A 530 -44.40 32.48 -8.48
N PRO A 531 -43.53 33.23 -7.77
CA PRO A 531 -43.90 34.43 -7.03
C PRO A 531 -44.59 35.49 -7.90
N ASN A 532 -44.23 35.53 -9.19
CA ASN A 532 -44.89 36.30 -10.22
C ASN A 532 -45.13 35.41 -11.45
N PRO A 533 -46.38 34.98 -11.72
CA PRO A 533 -46.70 34.14 -12.88
C PRO A 533 -46.32 34.75 -14.24
N ALA A 534 -46.19 36.08 -14.35
CA ALA A 534 -45.74 36.74 -15.57
C ALA A 534 -44.24 36.58 -15.86
N LEU A 535 -43.45 36.10 -14.88
CA LEU A 535 -42.03 35.74 -15.02
C LEU A 535 -41.82 34.21 -15.15
N ALA A 536 -42.89 33.42 -15.16
CA ALA A 536 -42.80 31.98 -15.36
C ALA A 536 -42.28 31.67 -16.78
N PRO A 537 -41.19 30.89 -16.93
CA PRO A 537 -40.76 30.36 -18.21
C PRO A 537 -41.85 29.49 -18.84
N ALA A 538 -41.85 29.39 -20.16
CA ALA A 538 -42.69 28.45 -20.88
C ALA A 538 -42.47 27.02 -20.35
N ARG A 539 -43.54 26.23 -20.23
CA ARG A 539 -43.47 24.89 -19.61
C ARG A 539 -42.57 23.91 -20.37
N ASP A 540 -42.40 24.15 -21.67
CA ASP A 540 -41.53 23.44 -22.59
C ASP A 540 -40.13 24.08 -22.76
N ASP A 541 -39.83 25.17 -22.06
CA ASP A 541 -38.52 25.84 -22.15
C ASP A 541 -37.36 24.88 -21.84
N LEU A 542 -36.30 24.98 -22.64
CA LEU A 542 -35.21 24.01 -22.62
C LEU A 542 -34.39 24.10 -21.34
N ALA A 543 -34.10 25.31 -20.85
CA ALA A 543 -33.32 25.53 -19.64
C ALA A 543 -34.18 25.49 -18.36
N ASN A 544 -35.26 26.26 -18.34
CA ASN A 544 -36.03 26.56 -17.14
C ASN A 544 -37.44 25.98 -17.11
N GLY A 545 -37.93 25.29 -18.16
CA GLY A 545 -39.28 24.69 -18.21
C GLY A 545 -39.48 23.48 -17.28
N VAL A 546 -40.60 22.77 -17.39
CA VAL A 546 -40.91 21.59 -16.55
C VAL A 546 -40.08 20.38 -17.00
N LYS A 547 -39.41 19.68 -16.06
CA LYS A 547 -38.51 18.53 -16.35
C LYS A 547 -38.84 17.29 -15.53
N ARG A 548 -38.62 16.10 -16.11
CA ARG A 548 -38.41 14.83 -15.39
C ARG A 548 -36.95 14.78 -14.98
N PHE A 549 -36.68 14.63 -13.69
CA PHE A 549 -35.31 14.67 -13.16
C PHE A 549 -35.09 13.73 -11.98
N ILE A 550 -33.81 13.49 -11.69
CA ILE A 550 -33.31 12.67 -10.59
C ILE A 550 -32.19 13.47 -9.91
N ASP A 551 -32.27 13.70 -8.60
CA ASP A 551 -31.25 14.41 -7.82
C ASP A 551 -30.40 13.43 -7.00
N LEU A 552 -29.24 13.05 -7.55
CA LEU A 552 -28.35 12.04 -6.95
C LEU A 552 -27.71 12.49 -5.62
N ARG A 553 -27.93 13.74 -5.18
CA ARG A 553 -27.43 14.24 -3.88
C ARG A 553 -28.33 13.84 -2.71
N THR A 554 -29.63 13.76 -2.96
CA THR A 554 -30.68 13.73 -1.92
C THR A 554 -31.47 12.43 -1.95
N LEU A 555 -31.42 11.71 -3.07
CA LEU A 555 -31.82 10.32 -3.13
C LEU A 555 -30.89 9.47 -2.26
N PRO A 556 -31.44 8.66 -1.33
CA PRO A 556 -30.66 7.64 -0.65
C PRO A 556 -30.18 6.62 -1.68
N MET A 557 -29.02 6.04 -1.43
CA MET A 557 -28.58 4.86 -2.16
C MET A 557 -29.55 3.73 -1.88
N ALA A 558 -30.21 3.26 -2.94
CA ALA A 558 -31.12 2.15 -2.82
C ALA A 558 -30.31 0.88 -2.45
N GLY A 559 -30.81 0.18 -1.43
CA GLY A 559 -30.10 -0.83 -0.65
C GLY A 559 -30.83 -1.00 0.68
N PRO A 560 -30.56 -2.06 1.46
CA PRO A 560 -31.40 -2.46 2.58
C PRO A 560 -31.43 -1.47 3.76
N SER A 561 -30.48 -0.53 3.84
CA SER A 561 -30.39 0.48 4.92
C SER A 561 -30.67 1.92 4.48
N ALA A 562 -30.97 2.18 3.19
CA ALA A 562 -31.26 3.51 2.64
C ALA A 562 -30.20 4.58 2.97
N GLU A 563 -28.92 4.23 2.82
CA GLU A 563 -27.79 5.14 3.12
C GLU A 563 -27.88 6.46 2.35
N PRO A 564 -27.43 7.59 2.93
CA PRO A 564 -27.31 8.84 2.18
C PRO A 564 -26.33 8.67 1.01
N SER A 565 -26.62 9.33 -0.11
CA SER A 565 -25.68 9.43 -1.22
C SER A 565 -24.34 10.02 -0.74
N PRO A 566 -23.18 9.57 -1.25
CA PRO A 566 -21.91 10.21 -0.90
C PRO A 566 -21.88 11.68 -1.37
N LEU A 567 -22.72 12.07 -2.34
CA LEU A 567 -22.91 13.44 -2.82
C LEU A 567 -23.80 14.30 -1.89
N THR A 568 -24.34 13.75 -0.80
CA THR A 568 -25.25 14.47 0.11
C THR A 568 -24.56 15.71 0.71
N PRO A 569 -25.21 16.90 0.65
CA PRO A 569 -24.61 18.13 1.16
C PRO A 569 -24.25 18.04 2.64
N GLY A 570 -22.99 18.39 2.97
CA GLY A 570 -22.47 18.35 4.34
C GLY A 570 -21.81 17.02 4.75
N LEU A 571 -21.93 15.97 3.93
CA LEU A 571 -21.26 14.69 4.15
C LEU A 571 -19.78 14.77 3.75
N PHE A 572 -19.51 14.87 2.44
CA PHE A 572 -18.16 15.09 1.91
C PHE A 572 -18.05 16.40 1.11
N PRO A 573 -17.47 17.44 1.72
CA PRO A 573 -17.30 18.77 1.13
C PRO A 573 -16.80 18.90 -0.31
N ARG A 574 -15.86 18.03 -0.73
CA ARG A 574 -15.07 18.11 -1.96
C ARG A 574 -15.43 17.04 -3.01
N ILE A 575 -16.45 16.24 -2.72
CA ILE A 575 -16.80 15.11 -3.58
C ILE A 575 -17.44 15.58 -4.89
N ASN A 576 -17.01 14.99 -6.00
CA ASN A 576 -17.59 15.19 -7.32
C ASN A 576 -17.74 13.84 -8.05
N ILE A 577 -18.63 13.79 -9.04
CA ILE A 577 -18.79 12.63 -9.93
C ILE A 577 -17.62 12.62 -10.93
N VAL A 578 -16.98 11.47 -11.13
CA VAL A 578 -15.96 11.30 -12.18
C VAL A 578 -16.66 11.36 -13.54
N PRO A 579 -16.29 12.29 -14.46
CA PRO A 579 -16.97 12.42 -15.75
C PRO A 579 -16.88 11.14 -16.57
N GLY A 580 -17.96 10.81 -17.31
CA GLY A 580 -18.03 9.60 -18.13
C GLY A 580 -18.04 8.28 -17.35
N SER A 581 -17.91 8.30 -16.03
CA SER A 581 -17.95 7.08 -15.21
C SER A 581 -19.36 6.52 -15.06
N GLU A 582 -20.39 7.30 -15.38
CA GLU A 582 -21.76 6.92 -15.11
C GLU A 582 -22.32 5.90 -16.11
N VAL A 583 -23.15 5.01 -15.61
CA VAL A 583 -23.92 4.04 -16.39
C VAL A 583 -25.36 4.09 -15.92
N VAL A 584 -26.23 4.55 -16.82
CA VAL A 584 -27.67 4.68 -16.59
C VAL A 584 -28.40 3.57 -17.34
N TYR A 585 -29.25 2.84 -16.62
CA TYR A 585 -30.22 1.91 -17.19
C TYR A 585 -31.64 2.37 -16.86
N GLY A 586 -32.58 2.14 -17.76
CA GLY A 586 -33.99 2.43 -17.57
C GLY A 586 -34.86 1.75 -18.62
N PRO A 587 -36.19 1.84 -18.49
CA PRO A 587 -37.14 1.18 -19.38
C PRO A 587 -37.12 1.78 -20.80
N ASP A 588 -37.13 0.93 -21.83
CA ASP A 588 -37.08 1.34 -23.24
C ASP A 588 -38.33 2.15 -23.63
N GLN A 589 -38.12 3.42 -23.93
CA GLN A 589 -39.15 4.37 -24.35
C GLN A 589 -39.53 4.22 -25.83
N ASN A 590 -38.78 3.46 -26.64
CA ASN A 590 -39.07 3.31 -28.06
C ASN A 590 -40.24 2.33 -28.30
N PRO A 591 -41.25 2.69 -29.12
CA PRO A 591 -42.33 1.77 -29.47
C PRO A 591 -41.79 0.52 -30.18
N GLY A 592 -42.02 -0.66 -29.60
CA GLY A 592 -41.59 -1.93 -30.18
C GLY A 592 -41.69 -3.11 -29.22
N PRO A 593 -41.21 -4.30 -29.62
CA PRO A 593 -41.24 -5.52 -28.79
C PRO A 593 -40.48 -5.40 -27.46
N ASN A 594 -39.51 -4.49 -27.39
CA ASN A 594 -38.70 -4.24 -26.20
C ASN A 594 -39.25 -3.10 -25.31
N TYR A 595 -40.36 -2.46 -25.65
CA TYR A 595 -40.90 -1.32 -24.91
C TYR A 595 -41.10 -1.66 -23.42
N GLY A 596 -40.51 -0.84 -22.54
CA GLY A 596 -40.49 -1.07 -21.09
C GLY A 596 -39.48 -2.11 -20.59
N GLN A 597 -38.70 -2.77 -21.46
CA GLN A 597 -37.56 -3.59 -21.03
C GLN A 597 -36.38 -2.71 -20.63
N ILE A 598 -35.57 -3.17 -19.69
CA ILE A 598 -34.43 -2.40 -19.19
C ILE A 598 -33.33 -2.33 -20.27
N VAL A 599 -33.00 -1.10 -20.69
CA VAL A 599 -31.97 -0.77 -21.67
C VAL A 599 -31.00 0.26 -21.11
N ARG A 600 -29.78 0.30 -21.64
CA ARG A 600 -28.80 1.34 -21.29
C ARG A 600 -29.17 2.63 -22.00
N TYR A 601 -29.30 3.73 -21.26
CA TYR A 601 -29.51 5.06 -21.84
C TYR A 601 -28.19 5.68 -22.35
N SER A 602 -28.29 6.61 -23.30
CA SER A 602 -27.15 7.34 -23.86
C SER A 602 -27.09 8.80 -23.38
N ARG A 603 -25.91 9.28 -22.98
CA ARG A 603 -25.67 10.68 -22.58
C ARG A 603 -25.87 11.64 -23.77
N VAL A 604 -26.53 12.77 -23.52
CA VAL A 604 -26.56 13.93 -24.44
C VAL A 604 -25.34 14.82 -24.14
N PRO A 605 -24.54 15.23 -25.15
CA PRO A 605 -23.24 15.88 -24.90
C PRO A 605 -23.36 17.29 -24.32
N ASN A 606 -24.31 18.10 -24.80
CA ASN A 606 -24.51 19.49 -24.38
C ASN A 606 -25.77 19.64 -23.51
N ILE A 607 -25.62 20.30 -22.37
CA ILE A 607 -26.68 20.37 -21.36
C ILE A 607 -27.76 21.42 -21.63
N ASP A 608 -27.44 22.51 -22.32
CA ASP A 608 -28.36 23.66 -22.49
C ASP A 608 -29.01 23.76 -23.88
N SER A 609 -28.37 23.24 -24.92
CA SER A 609 -28.81 23.46 -26.32
C SER A 609 -29.52 22.28 -26.97
N VAL A 610 -29.45 21.08 -26.38
CA VAL A 610 -30.06 19.86 -26.93
C VAL A 610 -31.12 19.31 -25.96
N PRO A 611 -32.38 19.07 -26.39
CA PRO A 611 -33.40 18.43 -25.56
C PRO A 611 -33.10 16.93 -25.37
N VAL A 612 -33.39 16.41 -24.18
CA VAL A 612 -33.31 14.96 -23.89
C VAL A 612 -34.46 14.23 -24.60
N GLY A 613 -34.14 13.25 -25.45
CA GLY A 613 -35.11 12.38 -26.12
C GLY A 613 -35.30 11.01 -25.45
N PRO A 614 -36.03 10.10 -26.10
CA PRO A 614 -36.18 8.70 -25.68
C PRO A 614 -34.84 8.01 -25.39
N ASN A 615 -34.75 7.29 -24.27
CA ASN A 615 -33.55 6.58 -23.80
C ASN A 615 -32.27 7.45 -23.69
N GLN A 616 -32.44 8.74 -23.46
CA GLN A 616 -31.33 9.67 -23.26
C GLN A 616 -31.37 10.27 -21.85
N TYR A 617 -30.21 10.77 -21.40
CA TYR A 617 -30.06 11.52 -20.15
C TYR A 617 -29.03 12.63 -20.30
N LYS A 618 -29.08 13.62 -19.40
CA LYS A 618 -27.99 14.57 -19.11
C LYS A 618 -27.66 14.50 -17.63
N ILE A 619 -26.42 14.81 -17.26
CA ILE A 619 -26.00 14.88 -15.85
C ILE A 619 -25.06 16.06 -15.62
N ASN A 620 -25.22 16.75 -14.49
CA ASN A 620 -24.28 17.75 -13.99
C ASN A 620 -23.13 17.07 -13.23
N TYR A 621 -21.90 17.19 -13.73
CA TYR A 621 -20.70 16.79 -12.98
C TYR A 621 -20.24 17.85 -11.96
N THR A 622 -20.55 19.13 -12.20
CA THR A 622 -20.17 20.28 -11.36
C THR A 622 -21.34 21.21 -11.10
N ASP A 623 -21.26 22.01 -10.03
CA ASP A 623 -22.17 23.13 -9.79
C ASP A 623 -22.01 24.21 -10.88
N ARG A 624 -23.12 24.65 -11.47
CA ARG A 624 -23.24 25.58 -12.59
C ARG A 624 -23.62 27.00 -12.15
N LYS A 625 -23.69 27.92 -13.11
CA LYS A 625 -24.11 29.30 -12.91
C LYS A 625 -25.64 29.40 -12.74
N GLU A 626 -26.13 29.45 -11.51
CA GLU A 626 -27.51 29.84 -11.20
C GLU A 626 -27.82 31.27 -11.68
N PRO A 627 -29.02 31.53 -12.23
CA PRO A 627 -29.50 32.87 -12.57
C PRO A 627 -29.76 33.72 -11.30
N ASN A 628 -30.02 35.01 -11.47
CA ASN A 628 -30.43 35.86 -10.36
C ASN A 628 -31.92 35.64 -10.09
N TRP A 629 -32.24 34.62 -9.31
CA TRP A 629 -33.61 34.23 -8.94
C TRP A 629 -34.49 35.39 -8.45
N ALA A 630 -33.91 36.42 -7.83
CA ALA A 630 -34.65 37.61 -7.39
C ALA A 630 -34.94 38.58 -8.54
N ALA A 631 -33.93 38.95 -9.33
CA ALA A 631 -34.08 39.96 -10.39
C ALA A 631 -34.72 39.40 -11.67
N ASP A 632 -34.38 38.17 -12.04
CA ASP A 632 -34.80 37.54 -13.28
C ASP A 632 -36.19 36.87 -13.13
N PHE A 633 -36.51 36.41 -11.91
CA PHE A 633 -37.63 35.50 -11.65
C PHE A 633 -38.52 35.86 -10.44
N GLY A 634 -38.16 36.89 -9.65
CA GLY A 634 -39.00 37.41 -8.56
C GLY A 634 -38.96 36.64 -7.23
N PHE A 635 -38.06 35.67 -7.06
CA PHE A 635 -37.89 34.97 -5.78
C PHE A 635 -37.10 35.82 -4.76
N ALA A 636 -37.72 36.18 -3.64
CA ALA A 636 -37.06 36.91 -2.56
C ALA A 636 -36.38 35.96 -1.55
N GLY A 637 -35.33 36.44 -0.88
CA GLY A 637 -34.71 35.73 0.26
C GLY A 637 -33.90 34.48 -0.10
N VAL A 638 -33.47 34.35 -1.37
CA VAL A 638 -32.85 33.13 -1.89
C VAL A 638 -31.50 32.83 -1.25
N ASN A 639 -31.35 31.59 -0.76
CA ASN A 639 -30.08 31.06 -0.28
C ASN A 639 -29.35 30.33 -1.43
N PHE A 640 -28.06 30.57 -1.59
CA PHE A 640 -27.22 29.95 -2.62
C PHE A 640 -26.27 28.87 -2.07
N ASP A 641 -26.21 28.68 -0.75
CA ASP A 641 -25.44 27.61 -0.12
C ASP A 641 -26.13 26.25 -0.33
N LYS A 642 -25.44 25.32 -1.00
CA LYS A 642 -25.94 23.98 -1.33
C LYS A 642 -26.21 23.08 -0.13
N THR A 643 -25.79 23.45 1.08
CA THR A 643 -26.13 22.72 2.30
C THR A 643 -27.57 22.97 2.76
N PHE A 644 -28.20 24.05 2.29
CA PHE A 644 -29.61 24.35 2.52
C PHE A 644 -30.45 23.84 1.34
N TYR A 645 -30.67 22.53 1.31
CA TYR A 645 -31.57 21.88 0.36
C TYR A 645 -32.92 21.57 1.02
N ASP A 646 -34.01 21.97 0.37
CA ASP A 646 -35.38 21.57 0.72
C ASP A 646 -36.05 20.97 -0.52
N GLY A 647 -36.31 19.66 -0.49
CA GLY A 647 -36.97 18.95 -1.59
C GLY A 647 -38.47 19.20 -1.71
N THR A 648 -39.08 19.90 -0.75
CA THR A 648 -40.50 20.28 -0.78
C THR A 648 -40.72 21.69 -1.36
N ASP A 649 -39.72 22.57 -1.22
CA ASP A 649 -39.70 23.89 -1.81
C ASP A 649 -39.48 23.84 -3.34
N PHE A 650 -40.20 24.69 -4.07
CA PHE A 650 -40.10 24.75 -5.53
C PHE A 650 -38.76 25.33 -6.01
N LEU A 651 -38.27 26.37 -5.33
CA LEU A 651 -37.02 27.01 -5.74
C LEU A 651 -35.83 26.07 -5.46
N SER A 652 -35.70 25.56 -4.25
CA SER A 652 -34.59 24.68 -3.84
C SER A 652 -34.66 23.32 -4.54
N GLY A 653 -35.81 22.63 -4.47
CA GLY A 653 -35.97 21.25 -4.95
C GLY A 653 -36.08 21.09 -6.46
N VAL A 654 -36.65 22.08 -7.19
CA VAL A 654 -36.90 21.96 -8.64
C VAL A 654 -36.01 22.87 -9.49
N MET A 655 -35.76 24.10 -9.05
CA MET A 655 -35.12 25.13 -9.89
C MET A 655 -33.61 25.27 -9.66
N GLN A 656 -33.19 25.44 -8.40
CA GLN A 656 -31.77 25.49 -8.03
C GLN A 656 -31.08 24.15 -8.27
N ALA A 657 -31.75 23.03 -7.98
CA ALA A 657 -31.22 21.68 -8.19
C ALA A 657 -30.61 21.47 -9.59
N ARG A 658 -31.21 22.06 -10.64
CA ARG A 658 -30.75 21.97 -12.05
C ARG A 658 -29.37 22.53 -12.32
N TYR A 659 -28.90 23.39 -11.43
CA TYR A 659 -27.59 24.03 -11.49
C TYR A 659 -26.59 23.39 -10.51
N ARG A 660 -26.91 22.26 -9.89
CA ARG A 660 -26.04 21.57 -8.92
C ARG A 660 -25.52 20.24 -9.45
N ALA A 661 -24.33 19.86 -9.00
CA ALA A 661 -23.72 18.56 -9.31
C ALA A 661 -24.65 17.40 -8.87
N GLY A 662 -24.73 16.33 -9.67
CA GLY A 662 -25.60 15.18 -9.39
C GLY A 662 -27.06 15.33 -9.84
N TYR A 663 -27.47 16.48 -10.38
CA TYR A 663 -28.75 16.59 -11.08
C TYR A 663 -28.70 15.86 -12.44
N MET A 664 -29.69 15.00 -12.69
CA MET A 664 -29.83 14.25 -13.94
C MET A 664 -31.19 14.55 -14.61
N GLU A 665 -31.19 15.03 -15.87
CA GLU A 665 -32.38 15.29 -16.68
C GLU A 665 -32.73 14.07 -17.54
N LEU A 666 -34.02 13.74 -17.63
CA LEU A 666 -34.59 12.65 -18.43
C LEU A 666 -35.50 13.20 -19.53
N ASN A 667 -36.00 12.32 -20.43
CA ASN A 667 -36.97 12.70 -21.46
C ASN A 667 -38.16 13.44 -20.83
N SER A 668 -38.28 14.72 -21.11
CA SER A 668 -39.25 15.64 -20.49
C SER A 668 -40.31 16.13 -21.49
N ARG A 669 -40.53 15.38 -22.57
CA ARG A 669 -41.54 15.71 -23.58
C ARG A 669 -42.94 15.39 -23.07
N TYR A 670 -43.88 16.30 -23.33
CA TYR A 670 -45.26 16.27 -22.82
C TYR A 670 -46.01 14.95 -23.12
N GLY A 671 -45.96 14.49 -24.38
CA GLY A 671 -46.68 13.30 -24.84
C GLY A 671 -45.93 11.98 -24.71
N GLU A 672 -44.69 12.00 -24.22
CA GLU A 672 -43.82 10.82 -24.10
C GLU A 672 -43.60 10.51 -22.61
N PRO A 673 -44.36 9.58 -22.01
CA PRO A 673 -44.10 9.09 -20.67
C PRO A 673 -42.94 8.09 -20.68
N ILE A 674 -42.20 8.02 -19.59
CA ILE A 674 -41.25 6.92 -19.38
C ILE A 674 -42.09 5.67 -19.05
N PRO A 675 -41.89 4.51 -19.69
CA PRO A 675 -42.69 3.31 -19.38
C PRO A 675 -42.50 2.91 -17.91
N GLY A 676 -43.59 2.62 -17.22
CA GLY A 676 -43.58 2.17 -15.83
C GLY A 676 -44.77 1.26 -15.54
N ASP A 677 -45.35 1.41 -14.35
CA ASP A 677 -46.33 0.48 -13.82
C ASP A 677 -47.72 0.76 -14.44
N ASP A 678 -48.07 0.00 -15.49
CA ASP A 678 -49.32 0.18 -16.24
C ASP A 678 -50.57 -0.24 -15.44
N ALA A 679 -51.23 0.73 -14.81
CA ALA A 679 -52.66 0.64 -14.59
C ALA A 679 -53.40 0.74 -15.95
N ILE A 680 -54.39 -0.13 -16.18
CA ILE A 680 -55.27 -0.18 -17.37
C ILE A 680 -54.68 -0.85 -18.63
N LEU A 681 -54.13 -2.07 -18.52
CA LEU A 681 -54.28 -3.10 -19.57
C LEU A 681 -54.34 -4.52 -18.96
N PRO A 682 -55.38 -5.33 -19.24
CA PRO A 682 -55.43 -6.72 -18.77
C PRO A 682 -54.62 -7.63 -19.71
N LEU A 683 -53.30 -7.61 -19.57
CA LEU A 683 -52.41 -8.59 -20.22
C LEU A 683 -51.63 -9.37 -19.16
N ALA A 684 -51.69 -10.70 -19.24
CA ALA A 684 -51.29 -11.63 -18.18
C ALA A 684 -49.77 -11.84 -18.01
N THR A 685 -48.98 -10.80 -18.20
CA THR A 685 -47.53 -10.81 -17.98
C THR A 685 -47.17 -9.67 -17.04
N PRO A 686 -46.59 -9.94 -15.85
CA PRO A 686 -46.05 -8.89 -15.00
C PRO A 686 -45.00 -8.11 -15.81
N LYS A 687 -45.25 -6.82 -16.05
CA LYS A 687 -44.19 -5.94 -16.57
C LYS A 687 -43.16 -5.74 -15.46
N PRO A 688 -41.86 -5.67 -15.80
CA PRO A 688 -40.84 -5.15 -14.90
C PRO A 688 -41.28 -3.80 -14.32
N ASN A 689 -41.12 -3.58 -13.02
CA ASN A 689 -41.22 -2.23 -12.47
C ASN A 689 -40.17 -1.35 -13.16
N GLY A 690 -40.60 -0.25 -13.76
CA GLY A 690 -39.82 0.53 -14.74
C GLY A 690 -38.69 1.38 -14.14
N ASN A 691 -38.01 0.93 -13.10
CA ASN A 691 -37.08 1.75 -12.33
C ASN A 691 -35.87 2.23 -13.17
N ILE A 692 -35.32 3.39 -12.78
CA ILE A 692 -34.10 3.95 -13.35
C ILE A 692 -32.93 3.70 -12.39
N TYR A 693 -31.87 3.12 -12.92
CA TYR A 693 -30.69 2.70 -12.19
C TYR A 693 -29.50 3.54 -12.63
N VAL A 694 -28.82 4.17 -11.67
CA VAL A 694 -27.67 5.03 -11.91
C VAL A 694 -26.49 4.51 -11.09
N SER A 695 -25.42 4.10 -11.77
CA SER A 695 -24.13 3.84 -11.13
C SER A 695 -23.09 4.83 -11.66
N TYR A 696 -22.12 5.22 -10.83
CA TYR A 696 -21.07 6.18 -11.19
C TYR A 696 -19.84 5.97 -10.30
N ARG A 697 -18.75 6.67 -10.60
CA ARG A 697 -17.59 6.81 -9.70
C ARG A 697 -17.56 8.21 -9.10
N PHE A 698 -17.04 8.32 -7.89
CA PHE A 698 -16.83 9.59 -7.19
C PHE A 698 -15.36 9.80 -6.86
N GLN A 699 -14.94 11.06 -6.80
CA GLN A 699 -13.57 11.47 -6.45
C GLN A 699 -13.59 12.67 -5.49
N PHE A 700 -12.47 12.89 -4.80
CA PHE A 700 -12.27 14.00 -3.86
C PHE A 700 -11.29 15.08 -4.37
N THR A 701 -10.80 14.92 -5.60
CA THR A 701 -9.76 15.74 -6.21
C THR A 701 -10.31 16.94 -6.97
N GLU A 702 -9.60 18.06 -6.85
CA GLU A 702 -9.84 19.33 -7.53
C GLU A 702 -8.72 19.66 -8.54
N PRO A 703 -8.95 20.58 -9.51
CA PRO A 703 -7.98 20.87 -10.58
C PRO A 703 -6.59 21.30 -10.11
N ASN A 704 -6.52 21.96 -8.95
CA ASN A 704 -5.30 22.56 -8.40
C ASN A 704 -4.71 21.76 -7.22
N ASP A 705 -5.19 20.53 -6.98
CA ASP A 705 -4.58 19.64 -5.97
C ASP A 705 -3.22 19.14 -6.45
N VAL A 706 -2.18 19.38 -5.66
CA VAL A 706 -0.84 18.85 -5.93
C VAL A 706 -0.61 17.59 -5.11
N VAL A 707 -0.21 16.51 -5.79
CA VAL A 707 0.22 15.26 -5.16
C VAL A 707 1.67 15.01 -5.51
N SER A 708 2.53 14.89 -4.49
CA SER A 708 3.89 14.36 -4.64
C SER A 708 4.01 13.03 -3.94
N VAL A 709 4.89 12.18 -4.45
CA VAL A 709 5.22 10.92 -3.81
C VAL A 709 6.74 10.79 -3.66
N ASP A 710 7.17 10.46 -2.45
CA ASP A 710 8.51 10.01 -2.15
C ASP A 710 8.57 8.48 -2.29
N TYR A 711 9.43 8.01 -3.19
CA TYR A 711 9.61 6.60 -3.50
C TYR A 711 11.02 6.12 -3.10
N GLY A 712 11.09 4.97 -2.41
CA GLY A 712 12.21 4.06 -2.65
C GLY A 712 12.04 3.53 -4.07
N SER A 713 12.95 3.85 -5.00
CA SER A 713 12.84 3.41 -6.40
C SER A 713 13.02 1.89 -6.48
N SER A 714 12.22 1.23 -7.32
CA SER A 714 12.28 -0.22 -7.54
C SER A 714 13.36 -0.68 -8.50
N GLU A 715 14.05 0.23 -9.20
CA GLU A 715 14.96 -0.15 -10.27
C GLU A 715 16.34 -0.64 -9.80
N LEU A 716 16.83 -0.27 -8.61
CA LEU A 716 18.22 -0.55 -8.18
C LEU A 716 18.37 -0.92 -6.70
N MET A 717 18.85 -2.13 -6.43
CA MET A 717 19.31 -2.57 -5.11
C MET A 717 20.71 -2.02 -4.85
N GLU A 718 20.95 -1.25 -3.78
CA GLU A 718 22.32 -1.01 -3.30
C GLU A 718 22.71 -2.08 -2.28
N VAL A 719 23.79 -2.82 -2.58
CA VAL A 719 24.41 -3.79 -1.67
C VAL A 719 25.68 -3.17 -1.12
N VAL A 720 25.68 -2.82 0.17
CA VAL A 720 26.85 -2.24 0.85
C VAL A 720 27.43 -3.29 1.79
N LEU A 721 28.59 -3.86 1.44
CA LEU A 721 29.31 -4.83 2.26
C LEU A 721 30.63 -4.21 2.77
N THR A 722 30.75 -4.11 4.09
CA THR A 722 31.98 -3.69 4.77
C THR A 722 32.61 -4.88 5.47
N ILE A 723 33.77 -5.32 4.99
CA ILE A 723 34.57 -6.35 5.65
C ILE A 723 35.61 -5.70 6.54
N ARG A 724 35.61 -6.09 7.83
CA ARG A 724 36.58 -5.65 8.83
C ARG A 724 37.54 -6.78 9.16
N ASN A 725 38.84 -6.54 9.01
CA ASN A 725 39.90 -7.50 9.33
C ASN A 725 40.66 -7.05 10.59
N TYR A 726 40.84 -7.98 11.53
CA TYR A 726 41.57 -7.77 12.77
C TYR A 726 42.97 -8.40 12.69
N PRO A 727 44.07 -7.60 12.64
CA PRO A 727 45.43 -8.12 12.60
C PRO A 727 45.88 -8.65 13.97
N GLN A 728 46.71 -9.69 13.97
CA GLN A 728 47.29 -10.30 15.19
C GLN A 728 48.51 -9.49 15.70
N THR A 729 48.30 -8.22 16.04
CA THR A 729 49.32 -7.31 16.57
C THR A 729 48.98 -6.83 17.98
N SER A 730 50.00 -6.51 18.78
CA SER A 730 49.84 -5.92 20.12
C SER A 730 49.15 -4.55 20.11
N ILE A 731 49.09 -3.90 18.94
CA ILE A 731 48.24 -2.74 18.64
C ILE A 731 47.31 -3.18 17.49
N PRO A 732 46.09 -3.67 17.78
CA PRO A 732 45.15 -4.12 16.76
C PRO A 732 44.40 -2.91 16.19
N ASN A 733 44.96 -2.27 15.16
CA ASN A 733 44.21 -1.32 14.34
C ASN A 733 43.45 -2.11 13.25
N PRO A 734 42.12 -2.29 13.38
CA PRO A 734 41.36 -3.06 12.39
C PRO A 734 41.29 -2.30 11.07
N GLN A 735 41.51 -3.01 9.97
CA GLN A 735 41.38 -2.47 8.62
C GLN A 735 39.98 -2.76 8.10
N MET A 736 39.38 -1.79 7.40
CA MET A 736 38.04 -1.92 6.81
C MET A 736 38.13 -1.78 5.30
N VAL A 737 37.40 -2.63 4.60
CA VAL A 737 37.13 -2.57 3.16
C VAL A 737 35.64 -2.42 3.00
N THR A 738 35.15 -1.34 2.39
CA THR A 738 33.76 -1.24 1.95
C THR A 738 33.70 -1.45 0.44
N VAL A 739 32.95 -2.45 0.01
CA VAL A 739 32.54 -2.67 -1.38
C VAL A 739 31.07 -2.29 -1.49
N ARG A 740 30.73 -1.55 -2.55
CA ARG A 740 29.36 -1.28 -2.95
C ARG A 740 29.10 -1.96 -4.28
N GLY A 741 27.91 -2.53 -4.41
CA GLY A 741 27.38 -3.03 -5.67
C GLY A 741 25.98 -2.51 -5.90
N SER A 742 25.54 -2.58 -7.15
CA SER A 742 24.14 -2.31 -7.48
C SER A 742 23.60 -3.25 -8.55
N ALA A 743 22.36 -3.68 -8.36
CA ALA A 743 21.71 -4.64 -9.26
C ALA A 743 20.28 -4.21 -9.58
N ALA A 744 19.91 -4.33 -10.85
CA ALA A 744 18.57 -4.04 -11.30
C ALA A 744 17.59 -5.14 -10.90
N VAL A 745 16.44 -4.76 -10.32
CA VAL A 745 15.38 -5.69 -9.92
C VAL A 745 14.34 -5.77 -11.04
N ARG A 746 13.92 -7.00 -11.39
CA ARG A 746 12.96 -7.21 -12.49
C ARG A 746 11.50 -7.02 -12.09
N ASN A 747 11.12 -7.41 -10.87
CA ASN A 747 9.77 -7.29 -10.32
C ASN A 747 9.81 -7.25 -8.78
N LYS A 748 8.82 -6.58 -8.17
CA LYS A 748 8.54 -6.66 -6.72
C LYS A 748 7.51 -7.75 -6.44
N LEU A 749 7.78 -8.58 -5.44
CA LEU A 749 6.79 -9.49 -4.85
C LEU A 749 6.35 -8.93 -3.48
N ARG A 750 5.04 -8.92 -3.22
CA ARG A 750 4.47 -8.47 -1.94
C ARG A 750 4.42 -9.61 -0.91
#